data_AF-A0AAV6APR2-F1
#
_entry.id   AF-A0AAV6APR2-F1
#
_cell.length_a   1.000
_cell.length_b   1.000
_cell.length_c   1.000
_cell.angle_alpha   90.00
_cell.angle_beta   90.00
_cell.angle_gamma   90.00
#
_symmetry.space_group_name_H-M   'P 1'
#
loop_
_entity.id
_entity.type
_entity.pdbx_description
1 polymer ?
#
loop_
_entity_poly.entity_id
_entity_poly.type
_entity_poly.pdbx_seq_one_letter_code
_entity_poly.pdbx_strand_id
1 'polypeptide(L)'
;MAASPEAWQFWIDRGGTFTDVVARDSSGRLRTRKLLSHNPEHYADAAVQGIRDLLGLSRGAPIPSDRIEAVKMGTTVATNALLERKGDRTLLAITKGFADALRIGTQARPKIFARQIVVPQMLYERVVEIDERVTAQGEVLRPIDLDAARPLLESAYADGIRAVAIVLLHGYRHGEHERRLATLAREIGFTQVSVSHEVAPLMRIVPRGDTTVVDAYLSPILRRYVDQVADALGGTRLFFMQSNGGLTAAARFQGKDSILSGPAGGVVGAVAVGRMAGFERLIGFDMGGTSTDVMHYDGEFERAFETEVAGVRMRAPMLRIHTVAAGGGSILGFDGARFRVGPQSAGADPGPACYRRGGPLTVTDCNVMVGKLQPDFFPAIFGSGQDQLLDAEVVRARFAELAEEVSRATGVQRPAEAVAEGFLTIAVQNMANAIKHISVQRGYDVTRYALCCFGGAGGQHACLVADALGITRILIHPLAGVLSAYGMGLADIRAIREEAVEAALDPGAIGALRERLDRLAETASREIAAQAVPRERISVLRRVALKYQGTDSPLPVPFGTLEEMSLGFADLYRQRYGFTMPGKAVIVESVAAEAVGAGERVAEQLAEKPDRAGPPRAAARRPIFTAGAPQDAAFYRRAELRPGDRVAGPAVIVEDNATTVVEPGWQAEVTPLDHLLLTRAVPAQRRAKIGTAVDPVMLEVFNNLFMAIAEQMGVTLANTAYSVNIKERLDFSCALFDGAGGLIANAPHMPVHLGSMGESVTTVIRLHGSAMRPGDSYVLNAPYNGGTHLPDITVVTPVFAEDGRDLLFYVASRGHHADVGGTTPGSMPPDSRSVEEEGVLLDAVPLVRQGRFLEAEIAETLASGQYPARNIPQNIADLRAQIAANEKGVRELRKMVAEFGLDTVQAYMGHVQDNAEAEVRRVIGVLKAGRFACEMDD
;
A
#
# COMPACT_ATOMS: atom_id res chain seq x y z
N MET A 1 -14.23 39.18 -4.57
CA MET A 1 -14.54 39.51 -5.99
C MET A 1 -15.54 38.48 -6.48
N ALA A 2 -16.67 38.93 -7.03
CA ALA A 2 -17.68 38.03 -7.61
C ALA A 2 -17.07 37.32 -8.83
N ALA A 3 -17.36 36.03 -9.00
CA ALA A 3 -16.84 35.22 -10.11
C ALA A 3 -17.27 35.81 -11.46
N SER A 4 -16.32 36.08 -12.34
CA SER A 4 -16.61 36.50 -13.72
C SER A 4 -17.34 35.37 -14.46
N PRO A 5 -18.44 35.66 -15.18
CA PRO A 5 -19.26 34.65 -15.88
C PRO A 5 -18.57 33.94 -17.07
N GLU A 6 -17.25 34.11 -17.25
CA GLU A 6 -16.44 33.54 -18.34
C GLU A 6 -15.21 32.73 -17.85
N ALA A 7 -15.18 32.30 -16.59
CA ALA A 7 -13.96 31.76 -15.99
C ALA A 7 -13.77 30.25 -16.23
N TRP A 8 -12.56 29.87 -16.68
CA TRP A 8 -12.10 28.49 -16.83
C TRP A 8 -11.64 27.90 -15.50
N GLN A 9 -11.76 26.58 -15.36
CA GLN A 9 -11.06 25.82 -14.33
C GLN A 9 -10.13 24.79 -14.98
N PHE A 10 -8.95 24.61 -14.39
CA PHE A 10 -8.00 23.59 -14.82
C PHE A 10 -7.69 22.63 -13.67
N TRP A 11 -7.75 21.34 -13.96
CA TRP A 11 -7.47 20.25 -13.04
C TRP A 11 -6.36 19.40 -13.64
N ILE A 12 -5.24 19.27 -12.93
CA ILE A 12 -3.99 18.80 -13.54
C ILE A 12 -3.31 17.76 -12.66
N ASP A 13 -3.09 16.56 -13.20
CA ASP A 13 -2.21 15.57 -12.58
C ASP A 13 -0.87 15.55 -13.31
N ARG A 14 0.18 16.03 -12.64
CA ARG A 14 1.55 15.95 -13.16
C ARG A 14 2.21 14.65 -12.70
N GLY A 15 1.98 13.58 -13.48
CA GLY A 15 2.62 12.29 -13.30
C GLY A 15 4.10 12.26 -13.74
N GLY A 16 4.73 11.10 -13.62
CA GLY A 16 6.14 10.91 -14.03
C GLY A 16 6.34 10.85 -15.54
N THR A 17 5.44 10.16 -16.27
CA THR A 17 5.52 10.02 -17.73
C THR A 17 4.69 11.06 -18.47
N PHE A 18 3.43 11.23 -18.05
CA PHE A 18 2.49 12.15 -18.67
C PHE A 18 1.90 13.13 -17.65
N THR A 19 1.61 14.34 -18.13
CA THR A 19 0.78 15.32 -17.45
C THR A 19 -0.60 15.30 -18.07
N ASP A 20 -1.60 15.00 -17.23
CA ASP A 20 -2.99 14.92 -17.62
C ASP A 20 -3.71 16.21 -17.20
N VAL A 21 -4.31 16.89 -18.17
CA VAL A 21 -5.04 18.15 -17.96
C VAL A 21 -6.50 17.94 -18.32
N VAL A 22 -7.37 18.23 -17.36
CA VAL A 22 -8.81 18.37 -17.56
C VAL A 22 -9.16 19.85 -17.36
N ALA A 23 -9.86 20.45 -18.32
CA ALA A 23 -10.31 21.83 -18.20
C ALA A 23 -11.82 21.89 -18.34
N ARG A 24 -12.45 22.70 -17.49
CA ARG A 24 -13.86 23.09 -17.61
C ARG A 24 -13.91 24.49 -18.18
N ASP A 25 -14.46 24.62 -19.37
CA ASP A 25 -14.65 25.95 -19.98
C ASP A 25 -15.87 26.67 -19.38
N SER A 26 -16.07 27.94 -19.75
CA SER A 26 -17.16 28.77 -19.22
C SER A 26 -18.57 28.24 -19.54
N SER A 27 -18.71 27.35 -20.52
CA SER A 27 -19.99 26.67 -20.82
C SER A 27 -20.22 25.42 -19.94
N GLY A 28 -19.24 25.07 -19.12
CA GLY A 28 -19.23 23.86 -18.31
C GLY A 28 -18.72 22.61 -19.04
N ARG A 29 -18.27 22.74 -20.29
CA ARG A 29 -17.79 21.61 -21.09
C ARG A 29 -16.39 21.20 -20.65
N LEU A 30 -16.21 19.89 -20.47
CA LEU A 30 -14.90 19.31 -20.16
C LEU A 30 -14.07 19.11 -21.43
N ARG A 31 -12.79 19.47 -21.35
CA ARG A 31 -11.77 19.25 -22.39
C ARG A 31 -10.57 18.59 -21.77
N THR A 32 -9.88 17.76 -22.52
CA THR A 32 -8.68 17.05 -22.04
C THR A 32 -7.47 17.34 -22.90
N ARG A 33 -6.30 17.28 -22.29
CA ARG A 33 -5.00 17.35 -22.97
C ARG A 33 -4.02 16.47 -22.21
N LYS A 34 -3.23 15.69 -22.95
CA LYS A 34 -2.16 14.83 -22.39
C LYS A 34 -0.84 15.26 -23.00
N LEU A 35 0.14 15.55 -22.16
CA LEU A 35 1.48 15.97 -22.57
C LEU A 35 2.53 15.08 -21.91
N LEU A 36 3.73 14.97 -22.49
CA LEU A 36 4.87 14.36 -21.79
C LEU A 36 5.26 15.24 -20.60
N SER A 37 5.42 14.64 -19.42
CA SER A 37 5.75 15.39 -18.18
C SER A 37 7.08 16.12 -18.25
N HIS A 38 8.02 15.59 -19.02
CA HIS A 38 9.35 16.15 -19.24
C HIS A 38 9.64 16.20 -20.73
N ASN A 39 9.64 17.40 -21.30
CA ASN A 39 10.00 17.65 -22.70
C ASN A 39 10.59 19.06 -22.88
N PRO A 40 11.80 19.31 -22.34
CA PRO A 40 12.39 20.65 -22.25
C PRO A 40 12.67 21.29 -23.61
N GLU A 41 12.77 20.48 -24.67
CA GLU A 41 12.95 20.96 -26.05
C GLU A 41 11.71 21.71 -26.57
N HIS A 42 10.53 21.42 -26.02
CA HIS A 42 9.26 21.97 -26.48
C HIS A 42 8.62 22.94 -25.47
N TYR A 43 8.72 22.68 -24.17
CA TYR A 43 8.12 23.52 -23.12
C TYR A 43 8.85 23.40 -21.78
N ALA A 44 8.80 24.48 -20.98
CA ALA A 44 9.45 24.54 -19.67
C ALA A 44 8.70 23.75 -18.58
N ASP A 45 7.37 23.79 -18.59
CA ASP A 45 6.51 23.03 -17.69
C ASP A 45 5.24 22.55 -18.43
N ALA A 46 4.91 21.28 -18.27
CA ALA A 46 3.82 20.64 -18.98
C ALA A 46 2.44 21.09 -18.49
N ALA A 47 2.28 21.42 -17.20
CA ALA A 47 1.00 21.87 -16.64
C ALA A 47 0.67 23.27 -17.19
N VAL A 48 1.65 24.17 -17.15
CA VAL A 48 1.52 25.51 -17.75
C VAL A 48 1.26 25.39 -19.26
N GLN A 49 2.00 24.53 -19.98
CA GLN A 49 1.78 24.35 -21.42
C GLN A 49 0.37 23.81 -21.74
N GLY A 50 -0.15 22.86 -20.97
CA GLY A 50 -1.50 22.34 -21.17
C GLY A 50 -2.59 23.40 -20.99
N ILE A 51 -2.42 24.32 -20.03
CA ILE A 51 -3.30 25.49 -19.87
C ILE A 51 -3.24 26.37 -21.12
N ARG A 52 -2.04 26.64 -21.63
CA ARG A 52 -1.84 27.47 -22.83
C ARG A 52 -2.49 26.86 -24.07
N ASP A 53 -2.32 25.56 -24.29
CA ASP A 53 -2.90 24.82 -25.41
C ASP A 53 -4.43 24.91 -25.41
N LEU A 54 -5.05 24.71 -24.24
CA LEU A 54 -6.51 24.72 -24.10
C LEU A 54 -7.12 26.12 -24.19
N LEU A 55 -6.36 27.16 -23.82
CA LEU A 55 -6.72 28.56 -24.03
C LEU A 55 -6.42 29.07 -25.45
N GLY A 56 -5.71 28.28 -26.28
CA GLY A 56 -5.33 28.67 -27.63
C GLY A 56 -4.29 29.79 -27.69
N LEU A 57 -3.40 29.88 -26.70
CA LEU A 57 -2.40 30.95 -26.60
C LEU A 57 -1.20 30.69 -27.53
N SER A 58 -0.71 31.74 -28.19
CA SER A 58 0.54 31.68 -28.96
C SER A 58 1.76 31.55 -28.04
N ARG A 59 2.91 31.09 -28.56
CA ARG A 59 4.15 30.93 -27.78
C ARG A 59 4.58 32.27 -27.17
N GLY A 60 4.82 32.30 -25.87
CA GLY A 60 5.28 33.50 -25.13
C GLY A 60 4.19 34.49 -24.69
N ALA A 61 2.95 34.38 -25.16
CA ALA A 61 1.85 35.23 -24.68
C ALA A 61 1.57 35.01 -23.18
N PRO A 62 1.27 36.03 -22.37
CA PRO A 62 0.93 35.86 -20.95
C PRO A 62 -0.39 35.09 -20.79
N ILE A 63 -0.53 34.35 -19.68
CA ILE A 63 -1.79 33.67 -19.34
C ILE A 63 -2.76 34.71 -18.74
N PRO A 64 -3.98 34.86 -19.27
CA PRO A 64 -4.96 35.81 -18.76
C PRO A 64 -5.58 35.30 -17.44
N SER A 65 -5.02 35.71 -16.30
CA SER A 65 -5.42 35.23 -14.97
C SER A 65 -6.88 35.54 -14.61
N ASP A 66 -7.44 36.61 -15.17
CA ASP A 66 -8.83 37.04 -15.02
C ASP A 66 -9.84 36.08 -15.68
N ARG A 67 -9.37 35.27 -16.64
CA ARG A 67 -10.17 34.23 -17.30
C ARG A 67 -10.08 32.87 -16.61
N ILE A 68 -9.32 32.74 -15.52
CA ILE A 68 -9.14 31.47 -14.81
C ILE A 68 -9.62 31.62 -13.37
N GLU A 69 -10.67 30.88 -13.01
CA GLU A 69 -11.20 30.87 -11.65
C GLU A 69 -10.23 30.19 -10.68
N ALA A 70 -9.77 28.99 -11.05
CA ALA A 70 -8.89 28.19 -10.24
C ALA A 70 -8.08 27.17 -11.07
N VAL A 71 -6.88 26.88 -10.59
CA VAL A 71 -6.08 25.73 -10.99
C VAL A 71 -5.95 24.81 -9.79
N LYS A 72 -6.33 23.54 -9.95
CA LYS A 72 -6.22 22.48 -8.94
C LYS A 72 -5.26 21.43 -9.47
N MET A 73 -4.21 21.08 -8.74
CA MET A 73 -3.22 20.17 -9.29
C MET A 73 -2.60 19.22 -8.27
N GLY A 74 -2.24 18.02 -8.74
CA GLY A 74 -1.36 17.10 -8.05
C GLY A 74 0.01 17.07 -8.71
N THR A 75 1.03 16.72 -7.94
CA THR A 75 2.40 16.69 -8.44
C THR A 75 3.19 15.54 -7.87
N THR A 76 4.02 14.94 -8.70
CA THR A 76 4.99 13.91 -8.31
C THR A 76 6.35 14.49 -7.91
N VAL A 77 6.54 15.82 -7.95
CA VAL A 77 7.84 16.48 -7.67
C VAL A 77 8.44 16.06 -6.33
N ALA A 78 7.68 16.10 -5.24
CA ALA A 78 8.18 15.68 -3.93
C ALA A 78 8.45 14.18 -3.85
N THR A 79 7.59 13.35 -4.45
CA THR A 79 7.77 11.90 -4.46
C THR A 79 9.05 11.54 -5.23
N ASN A 80 9.29 12.17 -6.38
CA ASN A 80 10.51 11.98 -7.16
C ASN A 80 11.74 12.53 -6.44
N ALA A 81 11.67 13.71 -5.83
CA ALA A 81 12.77 14.26 -5.04
C ALA A 81 13.15 13.34 -3.86
N LEU A 82 12.16 12.70 -3.23
CA LEU A 82 12.38 11.72 -2.17
C LEU A 82 13.04 10.44 -2.70
N LEU A 83 12.54 9.90 -3.83
CA LEU A 83 13.07 8.70 -4.47
C LEU A 83 14.50 8.89 -5.00
N GLU A 84 14.76 10.03 -5.63
CA GLU A 84 16.06 10.38 -6.23
C GLU A 84 17.04 10.98 -5.22
N ARG A 85 16.63 11.19 -3.96
CA ARG A 85 17.43 11.85 -2.92
C ARG A 85 17.89 13.26 -3.32
N LYS A 86 16.99 14.03 -3.95
CA LYS A 86 17.21 15.41 -4.43
C LYS A 86 16.40 16.46 -3.67
N GLY A 87 16.22 16.28 -2.37
CA GLY A 87 15.72 17.32 -1.46
C GLY A 87 16.79 18.32 -1.03
N ASP A 88 16.41 19.22 -0.13
CA ASP A 88 17.30 20.27 0.36
C ASP A 88 18.19 19.79 1.52
N ARG A 89 19.37 20.40 1.67
CA ARG A 89 20.30 20.06 2.75
C ARG A 89 19.64 20.37 4.09
N THR A 90 19.54 19.35 4.95
CA THR A 90 18.71 19.39 6.16
C THR A 90 19.53 19.09 7.42
N LEU A 91 19.38 19.93 8.44
CA LEU A 91 19.89 19.71 9.79
C LEU A 91 18.83 19.03 10.66
N LEU A 92 19.23 18.05 11.47
CA LEU A 92 18.40 17.51 12.56
C LEU A 92 18.85 18.08 13.90
N ALA A 93 17.98 18.79 14.60
CA ALA A 93 18.17 19.19 15.98
C ALA A 93 17.34 18.28 16.90
N ILE A 94 18.00 17.52 17.77
CA ILE A 94 17.37 16.48 18.59
C ILE A 94 17.88 16.51 20.03
N THR A 95 17.09 16.04 20.98
CA THR A 95 17.50 15.90 22.38
C THR A 95 18.82 15.14 22.50
N LYS A 96 19.73 15.62 23.34
CA LYS A 96 21.01 14.98 23.63
C LYS A 96 20.85 13.53 24.11
N GLY A 97 21.70 12.64 23.59
CA GLY A 97 21.65 11.18 23.77
C GLY A 97 20.79 10.45 22.75
N PHE A 98 20.16 11.15 21.80
CA PHE A 98 19.27 10.57 20.79
C PHE A 98 19.73 10.84 19.35
N ALA A 99 20.98 11.24 19.13
CA ALA A 99 21.51 11.57 17.81
C ALA A 99 21.28 10.48 16.74
N ASP A 100 21.40 9.21 17.13
CA ASP A 100 21.27 8.06 16.23
C ASP A 100 19.86 7.46 16.18
N ALA A 101 18.89 8.03 16.90
CA ALA A 101 17.56 7.42 17.06
C ALA A 101 16.85 7.16 15.72
N LEU A 102 16.91 8.12 14.77
CA LEU A 102 16.28 7.97 13.45
C LEU A 102 17.04 6.97 12.56
N ARG A 103 18.38 6.96 12.66
CA ARG A 103 19.26 6.04 11.94
C ARG A 103 19.06 4.58 12.39
N ILE A 104 18.95 4.36 13.70
CA ILE A 104 18.68 3.03 14.29
C ILE A 104 17.26 2.58 13.92
N GLY A 105 16.28 3.48 14.03
CA GLY A 105 14.91 3.18 13.66
C GLY A 105 14.27 2.13 14.56
N THR A 106 13.64 1.12 13.95
CA THR A 106 13.02 -0.03 14.64
C THR A 106 13.85 -1.30 14.56
N GLN A 107 15.08 -1.23 14.01
CA GLN A 107 15.96 -2.38 13.72
C GLN A 107 15.39 -3.44 12.76
N ALA A 108 14.20 -3.22 12.18
CA ALA A 108 13.62 -4.11 11.18
C ALA A 108 14.51 -4.17 9.92
N ARG A 109 14.65 -5.37 9.32
CA ARG A 109 15.47 -5.61 8.12
C ARG A 109 14.58 -5.95 6.91
N PRO A 110 14.39 -5.02 5.95
CA PRO A 110 13.52 -5.24 4.80
C PRO A 110 13.94 -6.43 3.91
N LYS A 111 15.26 -6.65 3.77
CA LYS A 111 15.83 -7.79 3.05
C LYS A 111 16.59 -8.66 4.04
N ILE A 112 15.86 -9.45 4.81
CA ILE A 112 16.41 -10.09 6.00
C ILE A 112 17.54 -11.10 5.72
N PHE A 113 17.56 -11.69 4.53
CA PHE A 113 18.62 -12.59 4.06
C PHE A 113 19.82 -11.88 3.43
N ALA A 114 19.76 -10.57 3.19
CA ALA A 114 20.88 -9.84 2.62
C ALA A 114 22.02 -9.78 3.65
N ARG A 115 23.11 -10.51 3.39
CA ARG A 115 24.31 -10.51 4.26
C ARG A 115 24.90 -9.11 4.42
N GLN A 116 24.90 -8.33 3.34
CA GLN A 116 25.26 -6.91 3.37
C GLN A 116 23.99 -6.08 3.60
N ILE A 117 23.80 -5.62 4.84
CA ILE A 117 22.70 -4.72 5.17
C ILE A 117 23.01 -3.34 4.59
N VAL A 118 22.16 -2.90 3.66
CA VAL A 118 22.20 -1.52 3.17
C VAL A 118 21.26 -0.70 4.05
N VAL A 119 21.83 0.07 4.96
CA VAL A 119 21.06 1.02 5.78
C VAL A 119 20.55 2.14 4.87
N PRO A 120 19.27 2.55 4.96
CA PRO A 120 18.77 3.68 4.19
C PRO A 120 19.63 4.93 4.41
N GLN A 121 19.88 5.67 3.33
CA GLN A 121 20.50 6.98 3.45
C GLN A 121 19.58 7.91 4.24
N MET A 122 20.12 8.57 5.27
CA MET A 122 19.38 9.57 6.04
C MET A 122 19.10 10.81 5.17
N LEU A 123 17.94 11.41 5.36
CA LEU A 123 17.56 12.65 4.66
C LEU A 123 18.23 13.90 5.25
N TYR A 124 18.69 13.82 6.49
CA TYR A 124 19.47 14.88 7.14
C TYR A 124 20.97 14.64 6.90
N GLU A 125 21.72 15.74 6.79
CA GLU A 125 23.16 15.75 6.55
C GLU A 125 23.95 15.81 7.86
N ARG A 126 23.42 16.53 8.86
CA ARG A 126 24.07 16.77 10.15
C ARG A 126 23.07 16.64 11.28
N VAL A 127 23.54 16.22 12.45
CA VAL A 127 22.77 16.20 13.69
C VAL A 127 23.40 17.19 14.68
N VAL A 128 22.58 17.97 15.37
CA VAL A 128 22.96 18.74 16.55
C VAL A 128 22.15 18.25 17.74
N GLU A 129 22.86 17.96 18.81
CA GLU A 129 22.25 17.55 20.08
C GLU A 129 21.96 18.77 20.94
N ILE A 130 20.70 18.95 21.31
CA ILE A 130 20.22 20.03 22.15
C ILE A 130 20.22 19.54 23.59
N ASP A 131 20.83 20.30 24.50
CA ASP A 131 20.93 19.91 25.91
C ASP A 131 19.66 20.32 26.67
N GLU A 132 18.58 19.57 26.49
CA GLU A 132 17.32 19.74 27.21
C GLU A 132 16.70 18.39 27.61
N ARG A 133 15.77 18.39 28.58
CA ARG A 133 15.02 17.18 28.93
C ARG A 133 13.69 17.52 29.61
N VAL A 134 12.62 16.94 29.10
CA VAL A 134 11.26 17.00 29.68
C VAL A 134 10.78 15.56 29.89
N THR A 135 10.07 15.27 30.99
CA THR A 135 9.45 13.95 31.22
C THR A 135 8.14 13.77 30.44
N ALA A 136 7.60 12.56 30.41
CA ALA A 136 6.29 12.29 29.79
C ALA A 136 5.11 13.02 30.50
N GLN A 137 5.33 13.44 31.75
CA GLN A 137 4.39 14.19 32.59
C GLN A 137 4.60 15.71 32.49
N GLY A 138 5.63 16.17 31.79
CA GLY A 138 5.91 17.60 31.57
C GLY A 138 6.86 18.24 32.58
N GLU A 139 7.47 17.46 33.47
CA GLU A 139 8.50 17.97 34.37
C GLU A 139 9.77 18.28 33.56
N VAL A 140 10.31 19.49 33.73
CA VAL A 140 11.56 19.91 33.10
C VAL A 140 12.73 19.40 33.95
N LEU A 141 13.33 18.29 33.53
CA LEU A 141 14.54 17.76 34.17
C LEU A 141 15.79 18.56 33.80
N ARG A 142 15.80 19.12 32.58
CA ARG A 142 16.86 20.00 32.10
C ARG A 142 16.26 21.10 31.23
N PRO A 143 16.40 22.38 31.61
CA PRO A 143 15.91 23.50 30.81
C PRO A 143 16.68 23.57 29.49
N ILE A 144 16.05 24.09 28.43
CA ILE A 144 16.73 24.31 27.15
C ILE A 144 17.80 25.40 27.28
N ASP A 145 19.02 25.05 26.88
CA ASP A 145 20.16 25.98 26.79
C ASP A 145 20.28 26.54 25.35
N LEU A 146 19.70 27.73 25.13
CA LEU A 146 19.73 28.38 23.83
C LEU A 146 21.09 29.00 23.50
N ASP A 147 21.88 29.36 24.51
CA ASP A 147 23.21 29.95 24.33
C ASP A 147 24.20 28.90 23.84
N ALA A 148 24.09 27.67 24.34
CA ALA A 148 24.83 26.53 23.82
C ALA A 148 24.32 26.06 22.43
N ALA A 149 23.01 26.15 22.17
CA ALA A 149 22.43 25.73 20.89
C ALA A 149 22.75 26.68 19.72
N ARG A 150 22.82 28.00 19.98
CA ARG A 150 23.08 29.04 18.96
C ARG A 150 24.33 28.77 18.10
N PRO A 151 25.54 28.58 18.66
CA PRO A 151 26.75 28.37 17.85
C PRO A 151 26.68 27.08 17.01
N LEU A 152 25.99 26.04 17.49
CA LEU A 152 25.78 24.79 16.74
C LEU A 152 24.90 25.03 15.50
N LEU A 153 23.81 25.79 15.66
CA LEU A 153 22.92 26.16 14.56
C LEU A 153 23.59 27.14 13.59
N GLU A 154 24.33 28.13 14.08
CA GLU A 154 25.07 29.10 13.25
C GLU A 154 26.17 28.43 12.43
N SER A 155 26.88 27.45 12.99
CA SER A 155 27.86 26.66 12.25
C SER A 155 27.22 25.88 11.10
N ALA A 156 26.09 25.19 11.35
CA ALA A 156 25.37 24.47 10.29
C ALA A 156 24.87 25.44 9.19
N TYR A 157 24.39 26.62 9.59
CA TYR A 157 23.97 27.66 8.65
C TYR A 157 25.15 28.21 7.83
N ALA A 158 26.30 28.46 8.45
CA ALA A 158 27.50 28.92 7.75
C ALA A 158 27.97 27.91 6.68
N ASP A 159 27.78 26.62 6.93
CA ASP A 159 28.11 25.53 5.99
C ASP A 159 27.08 25.37 4.84
N GLY A 160 26.09 26.26 4.76
CA GLY A 160 25.13 26.31 3.66
C GLY A 160 23.85 25.49 3.88
N ILE A 161 23.63 24.95 5.08
CA ILE A 161 22.37 24.27 5.41
C ILE A 161 21.29 25.33 5.68
N ARG A 162 20.12 25.20 5.05
CA ARG A 162 19.02 26.19 5.12
C ARG A 162 17.70 25.63 5.64
N ALA A 163 17.59 24.30 5.74
CA ALA A 163 16.47 23.61 6.34
C ALA A 163 16.88 22.97 7.68
N VAL A 164 16.01 23.06 8.69
CA VAL A 164 16.19 22.40 9.99
C VAL A 164 14.91 21.70 10.44
N ALA A 165 15.07 20.46 10.90
CA ALA A 165 14.06 19.66 11.57
C ALA A 165 14.34 19.63 13.07
N ILE A 166 13.39 20.07 13.90
CA ILE A 166 13.52 20.12 15.37
C ILE A 166 12.66 19.02 15.98
N VAL A 167 13.28 18.09 16.70
CA VAL A 167 12.63 16.90 17.26
C VAL A 167 13.09 16.65 18.69
N LEU A 168 12.35 17.13 19.68
CA LEU A 168 12.71 16.97 21.09
C LEU A 168 11.85 15.90 21.77
N LEU A 169 12.42 15.12 22.69
CA LEU A 169 11.71 14.05 23.38
C LEU A 169 10.49 14.64 24.13
N HIS A 170 9.33 13.97 24.00
CA HIS A 170 8.04 14.43 24.52
C HIS A 170 7.54 15.81 24.00
N GLY A 171 8.21 16.40 23.00
CA GLY A 171 7.80 17.65 22.35
C GLY A 171 6.36 17.63 21.80
N TYR A 172 5.87 16.46 21.37
CA TYR A 172 4.48 16.25 20.92
C TYR A 172 3.42 16.69 21.94
N ARG A 173 3.76 16.64 23.24
CA ARG A 173 2.88 17.05 24.35
C ARG A 173 3.36 18.36 24.99
N HIS A 174 4.67 18.58 25.05
CA HIS A 174 5.30 19.71 25.73
C HIS A 174 6.19 20.53 24.77
N GLY A 175 5.58 21.19 23.79
CA GLY A 175 6.29 21.85 22.68
C GLY A 175 7.01 23.17 22.99
N GLU A 176 7.17 23.58 24.25
CA GLU A 176 7.76 24.89 24.59
C GLU A 176 9.23 25.01 24.17
N HIS A 177 10.05 24.00 24.51
CA HIS A 177 11.46 23.99 24.13
C HIS A 177 11.64 24.00 22.61
N GLU A 178 10.80 23.23 21.90
CA GLU A 178 10.82 23.21 20.43
C GLU A 178 10.47 24.59 19.84
N ARG A 179 9.45 25.28 20.38
CA ARG A 179 9.07 26.64 19.93
C ARG A 179 10.21 27.64 20.12
N ARG A 180 10.89 27.60 21.26
CA ARG A 180 12.03 28.48 21.55
C ARG A 180 13.20 28.24 20.59
N LEU A 181 13.52 26.98 20.33
CA LEU A 181 14.57 26.62 19.37
C LEU A 181 14.19 27.00 17.93
N ALA A 182 12.92 26.87 17.55
CA ALA A 182 12.44 27.28 16.24
C ALA A 182 12.55 28.79 16.02
N THR A 183 12.25 29.60 17.04
CA THR A 183 12.47 31.06 16.99
C THR A 183 13.95 31.38 16.77
N LEU A 184 14.85 30.75 17.53
CA LEU A 184 16.30 30.91 17.37
C LEU A 184 16.77 30.54 15.95
N ALA A 185 16.30 29.42 15.40
CA ALA A 185 16.65 29.01 14.04
C ALA A 185 16.19 30.04 12.98
N ARG A 186 14.98 30.62 13.14
CA ARG A 186 14.49 31.68 12.24
C ARG A 186 15.31 32.96 12.36
N GLU A 187 15.72 33.34 13.58
CA GLU A 187 16.61 34.49 13.81
C GLU A 187 17.97 34.33 13.12
N ILE A 188 18.53 33.12 13.11
CA ILE A 188 19.81 32.81 12.44
C ILE A 188 19.66 32.90 10.90
N GLY A 189 18.46 32.65 10.37
CA GLY A 189 18.14 32.81 8.94
C GLY A 189 17.78 31.52 8.22
N PHE A 190 17.53 30.41 8.93
CA PHE A 190 17.02 29.19 8.30
C PHE A 190 15.71 29.48 7.55
N THR A 191 15.67 29.18 6.25
CA THR A 191 14.52 29.47 5.38
C THR A 191 13.40 28.44 5.53
N GLN A 192 13.73 27.24 6.02
CA GLN A 192 12.78 26.19 6.36
C GLN A 192 13.04 25.70 7.79
N VAL A 193 12.03 25.80 8.65
CA VAL A 193 12.06 25.34 10.04
C VAL A 193 10.84 24.45 10.28
N SER A 194 11.04 23.14 10.34
CA SER A 194 10.00 22.15 10.61
C SER A 194 10.11 21.68 12.06
N VAL A 195 9.02 21.80 12.82
CA VAL A 195 9.01 21.56 14.27
C VAL A 195 8.10 20.39 14.61
N SER A 196 8.60 19.39 15.35
CA SER A 196 7.92 18.09 15.42
C SER A 196 6.52 18.13 16.02
N HIS A 197 6.26 18.96 17.03
CA HIS A 197 4.91 19.14 17.59
C HIS A 197 3.93 19.88 16.67
N GLU A 198 4.40 20.58 15.64
CA GLU A 198 3.55 21.24 14.63
C GLU A 198 3.30 20.29 13.45
N VAL A 199 4.33 19.54 13.05
CA VAL A 199 4.33 18.65 11.88
C VAL A 199 3.62 17.33 12.17
N ALA A 200 3.88 16.70 13.32
CA ALA A 200 3.34 15.41 13.71
C ALA A 200 3.12 15.35 15.25
N PRO A 201 2.02 15.92 15.77
CA PRO A 201 1.75 16.10 17.22
C PRO A 201 1.38 14.81 17.99
N LEU A 202 1.96 13.67 17.60
CA LEU A 202 1.68 12.36 18.16
C LEU A 202 2.95 11.77 18.79
N MET A 203 2.76 10.77 19.66
CA MET A 203 3.87 10.08 20.33
C MET A 203 4.76 9.29 19.35
N ARG A 204 5.81 8.65 19.89
CA ARG A 204 6.89 7.91 19.20
C ARG A 204 7.88 8.81 18.46
N ILE A 205 9.09 8.94 19.01
CA ILE A 205 10.12 9.87 18.51
C ILE A 205 10.60 9.53 17.10
N VAL A 206 10.71 8.25 16.73
CA VAL A 206 11.22 7.81 15.42
C VAL A 206 10.28 8.22 14.28
N PRO A 207 9.02 7.74 14.19
CA PRO A 207 8.13 8.11 13.08
C PRO A 207 7.82 9.62 13.08
N ARG A 208 7.71 10.25 14.25
CA ARG A 208 7.54 11.71 14.36
C ARG A 208 8.76 12.46 13.81
N GLY A 209 9.95 12.02 14.18
CA GLY A 209 11.21 12.63 13.76
C GLY A 209 11.43 12.47 12.25
N ASP A 210 11.24 11.26 11.72
CA ASP A 210 11.35 11.01 10.27
C ASP A 210 10.37 11.89 9.48
N THR A 211 9.12 12.04 9.94
CA THR A 211 8.13 12.95 9.32
C THR A 211 8.59 14.41 9.32
N THR A 212 9.18 14.85 10.43
CA THR A 212 9.67 16.23 10.60
C THR A 212 10.85 16.49 9.66
N VAL A 213 11.74 15.50 9.50
CA VAL A 213 12.86 15.56 8.56
C VAL A 213 12.36 15.56 7.12
N VAL A 214 11.41 14.69 6.76
CA VAL A 214 10.80 14.65 5.42
C VAL A 214 10.20 16.01 5.05
N ASP A 215 9.49 16.63 5.98
CA ASP A 215 8.90 17.95 5.76
C ASP A 215 9.96 19.02 5.52
N ALA A 216 11.02 19.07 6.34
CA ALA A 216 12.13 20.01 6.17
C ALA A 216 12.88 19.79 4.85
N TYR A 217 13.07 18.53 4.46
CA TYR A 217 13.81 18.12 3.27
C TYR A 217 13.07 18.45 1.96
N LEU A 218 11.74 18.29 1.93
CA LEU A 218 10.94 18.40 0.70
C LEU A 218 10.25 19.76 0.53
N SER A 219 9.88 20.45 1.61
CA SER A 219 9.15 21.72 1.53
C SER A 219 9.86 22.79 0.67
N PRO A 220 11.20 22.97 0.74
CA PRO A 220 11.89 23.95 -0.12
C PRO A 220 11.80 23.62 -1.61
N ILE A 221 11.90 22.32 -1.97
CA ILE A 221 11.79 21.87 -3.37
C ILE A 221 10.39 22.17 -3.92
N LEU A 222 9.37 21.82 -3.13
CA LEU A 222 7.98 22.07 -3.48
C LEU A 222 7.70 23.55 -3.63
N ARG A 223 8.17 24.39 -2.70
CA ARG A 223 7.96 25.83 -2.75
C ARG A 223 8.49 26.44 -4.05
N ARG A 224 9.70 26.07 -4.48
CA ARG A 224 10.24 26.52 -5.78
C ARG A 224 9.35 26.15 -6.97
N TYR A 225 8.79 24.95 -6.97
CA TYR A 225 7.88 24.51 -8.03
C TYR A 225 6.54 25.25 -7.98
N VAL A 226 5.98 25.39 -6.78
CA VAL A 226 4.73 26.13 -6.53
C VAL A 226 4.89 27.58 -6.99
N ASP A 227 6.00 28.24 -6.64
CA ASP A 227 6.29 29.62 -7.00
C ASP A 227 6.45 29.76 -8.53
N GLN A 228 7.16 28.83 -9.20
CA GLN A 228 7.27 28.81 -10.67
C GLN A 228 5.89 28.76 -11.36
N VAL A 229 4.98 27.91 -10.87
CA VAL A 229 3.63 27.80 -11.43
C VAL A 229 2.78 29.03 -11.08
N ALA A 230 2.88 29.53 -9.84
CA ALA A 230 2.18 30.73 -9.41
C ALA A 230 2.60 31.96 -10.24
N ASP A 231 3.90 32.15 -10.49
CA ASP A 231 4.43 33.22 -11.33
C ASP A 231 3.89 33.15 -12.76
N ALA A 232 3.76 31.95 -13.32
CA ALA A 232 3.21 31.74 -14.66
C ALA A 232 1.68 32.02 -14.74
N LEU A 233 0.96 31.82 -13.64
CA LEU A 233 -0.50 31.99 -13.56
C LEU A 233 -0.93 33.37 -13.03
N GLY A 234 -0.02 34.14 -12.44
CA GLY A 234 -0.33 35.43 -11.82
C GLY A 234 -1.29 35.30 -10.64
N GLY A 235 -2.34 36.13 -10.61
CA GLY A 235 -3.28 36.22 -9.47
C GLY A 235 -4.31 35.08 -9.36
N THR A 236 -4.20 34.03 -10.17
CA THR A 236 -5.15 32.91 -10.19
C THR A 236 -5.07 32.07 -8.90
N ARG A 237 -6.21 31.58 -8.43
CA ARG A 237 -6.27 30.70 -7.25
C ARG A 237 -5.64 29.34 -7.58
N LEU A 238 -4.55 29.01 -6.90
CA LEU A 238 -3.81 27.77 -7.10
C LEU A 238 -3.93 26.85 -5.88
N PHE A 239 -4.40 25.63 -6.11
CA PHE A 239 -4.59 24.59 -5.11
C PHE A 239 -3.77 23.35 -5.45
N PHE A 240 -3.22 22.71 -4.42
CA PHE A 240 -2.49 21.46 -4.53
C PHE A 240 -3.23 20.33 -3.81
N MET A 241 -3.24 19.16 -4.44
CA MET A 241 -3.72 17.92 -3.84
C MET A 241 -2.74 17.47 -2.75
N GLN A 242 -3.29 17.05 -1.62
CA GLN A 242 -2.57 16.48 -0.51
C GLN A 242 -2.71 14.96 -0.48
N SER A 243 -1.78 14.27 0.19
CA SER A 243 -1.78 12.82 0.37
C SER A 243 -3.07 12.29 1.02
N ASN A 244 -3.78 13.13 1.80
CA ASN A 244 -5.05 12.77 2.47
C ASN A 244 -6.28 12.84 1.55
N GLY A 245 -6.12 13.21 0.27
CA GLY A 245 -7.22 13.37 -0.70
C GLY A 245 -7.91 14.74 -0.68
N GLY A 246 -7.43 15.68 0.13
CA GLY A 246 -7.91 17.05 0.16
C GLY A 246 -7.04 18.02 -0.62
N LEU A 247 -7.63 19.15 -1.01
CA LEU A 247 -6.91 20.29 -1.57
C LEU A 247 -6.47 21.26 -0.47
N THR A 248 -5.34 21.92 -0.70
CA THR A 248 -4.90 23.08 0.08
C THR A 248 -4.34 24.16 -0.84
N ALA A 249 -4.41 25.43 -0.42
CA ALA A 249 -3.84 26.54 -1.17
C ALA A 249 -2.31 26.39 -1.28
N ALA A 250 -1.76 26.82 -2.42
CA ALA A 250 -0.33 26.79 -2.74
C ALA A 250 0.60 27.18 -1.58
N ALA A 251 0.32 28.30 -0.90
CA ALA A 251 1.14 28.81 0.20
C ALA A 251 1.20 27.90 1.45
N ARG A 252 0.24 26.98 1.60
CA ARG A 252 0.09 26.04 2.72
C ARG A 252 0.53 24.62 2.36
N PHE A 253 0.95 24.38 1.12
CA PHE A 253 1.38 23.06 0.69
C PHE A 253 2.76 22.72 1.27
N GLN A 254 2.83 21.61 2.00
CA GLN A 254 4.00 21.19 2.77
C GLN A 254 4.55 19.84 2.27
N GLY A 255 5.84 19.62 2.54
CA GLY A 255 6.59 18.42 2.15
C GLY A 255 5.88 17.12 2.56
N LYS A 256 5.52 17.00 3.84
CA LYS A 256 4.89 15.78 4.37
C LYS A 256 3.54 15.42 3.73
N ASP A 257 2.81 16.41 3.22
CA ASP A 257 1.46 16.25 2.69
C ASP A 257 1.43 16.07 1.16
N SER A 258 2.58 16.04 0.51
CA SER A 258 2.69 16.05 -0.96
C SER A 258 3.00 14.68 -1.57
N ILE A 259 3.43 13.74 -0.74
CA ILE A 259 3.92 12.42 -1.16
C ILE A 259 2.72 11.59 -1.62
N LEU A 260 2.78 11.01 -2.82
CA LEU A 260 1.66 10.28 -3.45
C LEU A 260 0.37 11.12 -3.63
N SER A 261 0.49 12.44 -3.77
CA SER A 261 -0.67 13.33 -4.02
C SER A 261 -1.38 13.06 -5.36
N GLY A 262 -0.67 12.63 -6.40
CA GLY A 262 -1.24 12.30 -7.71
C GLY A 262 -2.26 11.15 -7.63
N PRO A 263 -1.82 9.95 -7.17
CA PRO A 263 -2.71 8.81 -6.93
C PRO A 263 -3.89 9.13 -5.99
N ALA A 264 -3.71 10.03 -5.00
CA ALA A 264 -4.80 10.47 -4.14
C ALA A 264 -5.95 11.13 -4.92
N GLY A 265 -5.63 11.90 -5.98
CA GLY A 265 -6.63 12.42 -6.91
C GLY A 265 -7.40 11.31 -7.62
N GLY A 266 -6.72 10.23 -8.03
CA GLY A 266 -7.35 9.04 -8.61
C GLY A 266 -8.36 8.38 -7.68
N VAL A 267 -8.02 8.23 -6.39
CA VAL A 267 -8.93 7.70 -5.36
C VAL A 267 -10.17 8.60 -5.20
N VAL A 268 -9.98 9.91 -5.10
CA VAL A 268 -11.10 10.87 -5.00
C VAL A 268 -11.99 10.78 -6.23
N GLY A 269 -11.40 10.71 -7.43
CA GLY A 269 -12.11 10.56 -8.70
C GLY A 269 -12.93 9.27 -8.73
N ALA A 270 -12.31 8.13 -8.44
CA ALA A 270 -12.96 6.82 -8.42
C ALA A 270 -14.15 6.76 -7.45
N VAL A 271 -14.01 7.33 -6.25
CA VAL A 271 -15.11 7.40 -5.27
C VAL A 271 -16.23 8.32 -5.75
N ALA A 272 -15.89 9.48 -6.33
CA ALA A 272 -16.88 10.42 -6.81
C ALA A 272 -17.70 9.84 -7.97
N VAL A 273 -17.04 9.25 -8.99
CA VAL A 273 -17.75 8.63 -10.12
C VAL A 273 -18.53 7.39 -9.70
N GLY A 274 -18.00 6.60 -8.78
CA GLY A 274 -18.70 5.45 -8.22
C GLY A 274 -20.00 5.85 -7.53
N ARG A 275 -19.96 6.90 -6.70
CA ARG A 275 -21.17 7.47 -6.06
C ARG A 275 -22.16 8.03 -7.08
N MET A 276 -21.70 8.73 -8.11
CA MET A 276 -22.55 9.21 -9.21
C MET A 276 -23.24 8.05 -9.94
N ALA A 277 -22.55 6.92 -10.09
CA ALA A 277 -23.09 5.69 -10.67
C ALA A 277 -23.91 4.82 -9.68
N GLY A 278 -24.11 5.27 -8.44
CA GLY A 278 -24.91 4.57 -7.42
C GLY A 278 -24.18 3.45 -6.66
N PHE A 279 -22.85 3.45 -6.65
CA PHE A 279 -22.03 2.50 -5.90
C PHE A 279 -21.46 3.13 -4.63
N GLU A 280 -21.73 2.51 -3.48
CA GLU A 280 -21.20 2.94 -2.17
C GLU A 280 -19.99 2.12 -1.72
N ARG A 281 -19.73 1.00 -2.40
CA ARG A 281 -18.65 0.04 -2.13
C ARG A 281 -17.81 -0.20 -3.37
N LEU A 282 -16.56 0.23 -3.32
CA LEU A 282 -15.68 0.25 -4.48
C LEU A 282 -14.31 -0.34 -4.15
N ILE A 283 -13.75 -1.04 -5.13
CA ILE A 283 -12.31 -1.26 -5.24
C ILE A 283 -11.84 -0.37 -6.38
N GLY A 284 -10.95 0.58 -6.12
CA GLY A 284 -10.29 1.34 -7.18
C GLY A 284 -9.10 0.57 -7.74
N PHE A 285 -8.96 0.60 -9.06
CA PHE A 285 -7.90 -0.07 -9.80
C PHE A 285 -7.38 0.86 -10.89
N ASP A 286 -6.29 1.56 -10.59
CA ASP A 286 -5.56 2.44 -11.51
C ASP A 286 -4.37 1.68 -12.09
N MET A 287 -4.38 1.39 -13.39
CA MET A 287 -3.22 0.75 -14.02
C MET A 287 -2.62 1.66 -15.09
N GLY A 288 -1.37 2.04 -14.85
CA GLY A 288 -0.54 2.81 -15.77
C GLY A 288 0.51 1.97 -16.50
N GLY A 289 1.53 2.66 -17.00
CA GLY A 289 2.66 2.02 -17.68
C GLY A 289 3.66 1.35 -16.72
N THR A 290 3.78 1.79 -15.47
CA THR A 290 4.83 1.31 -14.56
C THR A 290 4.30 0.49 -13.41
N SER A 291 3.12 0.85 -12.91
CA SER A 291 2.54 0.30 -11.69
C SER A 291 1.03 0.27 -11.77
N THR A 292 0.43 -0.41 -10.79
CA THR A 292 -0.99 -0.40 -10.51
C THR A 292 -1.22 0.11 -9.10
N ASP A 293 -2.07 1.11 -8.93
CA ASP A 293 -2.51 1.61 -7.64
C ASP A 293 -3.89 1.05 -7.31
N VAL A 294 -4.02 0.43 -6.13
CA VAL A 294 -5.30 -0.15 -5.66
C VAL A 294 -5.76 0.52 -4.38
N MET A 295 -7.07 0.73 -4.27
CA MET A 295 -7.71 1.32 -3.10
C MET A 295 -9.02 0.59 -2.76
N HIS A 296 -9.44 0.72 -1.50
CA HIS A 296 -10.72 0.24 -1.01
C HIS A 296 -11.55 1.41 -0.49
N TYR A 297 -12.87 1.34 -0.71
CA TYR A 297 -13.82 2.33 -0.24
C TYR A 297 -15.14 1.64 0.17
N ASP A 298 -15.61 1.94 1.38
CA ASP A 298 -16.88 1.46 1.95
C ASP A 298 -17.50 2.58 2.79
N GLY A 299 -18.16 3.54 2.13
CA GLY A 299 -18.76 4.72 2.78
C GLY A 299 -17.78 5.82 3.21
N GLU A 300 -16.55 5.48 3.61
CA GLU A 300 -15.49 6.43 3.97
C GLU A 300 -14.14 6.13 3.31
N PHE A 301 -13.29 7.17 3.19
CA PHE A 301 -11.93 7.03 2.67
C PHE A 301 -11.05 6.28 3.68
N GLU A 302 -10.44 5.18 3.26
CA GLU A 302 -9.42 4.53 4.07
C GLU A 302 -8.13 5.36 4.12
N ARG A 303 -7.54 5.46 5.31
CA ARG A 303 -6.28 6.16 5.53
C ARG A 303 -5.23 5.27 6.17
N ALA A 304 -3.97 5.51 5.81
CA ALA A 304 -2.81 5.06 6.54
C ALA A 304 -2.24 6.25 7.32
N PHE A 305 -1.92 6.04 8.58
CA PHE A 305 -1.35 7.07 9.47
C PHE A 305 0.15 6.89 9.65
N GLU A 306 0.68 5.68 9.45
CA GLU A 306 2.10 5.37 9.41
C GLU A 306 2.36 4.67 8.06
N THR A 307 3.28 5.23 7.27
CA THR A 307 3.67 4.73 5.95
C THR A 307 5.18 4.76 5.79
N GLU A 308 5.70 3.93 4.90
CA GLU A 308 7.10 3.97 4.49
C GLU A 308 7.15 4.23 2.98
N VAL A 309 7.85 5.28 2.57
CA VAL A 309 8.04 5.63 1.15
C VAL A 309 9.52 5.83 0.91
N ALA A 310 10.08 5.14 -0.10
CA ALA A 310 11.51 5.15 -0.40
C ALA A 310 12.41 4.81 0.81
N GLY A 311 11.98 3.89 1.67
CA GLY A 311 12.72 3.52 2.89
C GLY A 311 12.69 4.59 3.99
N VAL A 312 11.85 5.61 3.86
CA VAL A 312 11.66 6.67 4.87
C VAL A 312 10.29 6.51 5.49
N ARG A 313 10.27 6.37 6.82
CA ARG A 313 9.04 6.26 7.60
C ARG A 313 8.41 7.63 7.76
N MET A 314 7.09 7.70 7.76
CA MET A 314 6.38 8.93 8.01
C MET A 314 5.04 8.66 8.69
N ARG A 315 4.62 9.63 9.48
CA ARG A 315 3.37 9.66 10.23
C ARG A 315 2.56 10.88 9.81
N ALA A 316 1.91 10.75 8.66
CA ALA A 316 0.99 11.75 8.13
C ALA A 316 -0.26 11.03 7.60
N PRO A 317 -1.46 11.62 7.71
CA PRO A 317 -2.67 11.02 7.18
C PRO A 317 -2.58 10.96 5.65
N MET A 318 -2.55 9.76 5.10
CA MET A 318 -2.53 9.52 3.67
C MET A 318 -3.69 8.62 3.29
N LEU A 319 -4.29 8.83 2.11
CA LEU A 319 -5.18 7.83 1.54
C LEU A 319 -4.41 6.51 1.42
N ARG A 320 -5.06 5.42 1.84
CA ARG A 320 -4.43 4.11 1.80
C ARG A 320 -4.46 3.60 0.37
N ILE A 321 -3.35 3.84 -0.32
CA ILE A 321 -3.10 3.37 -1.67
C ILE A 321 -2.04 2.29 -1.57
N HIS A 322 -2.30 1.15 -2.20
CA HIS A 322 -1.33 0.08 -2.32
C HIS A 322 -0.87 -0.01 -3.75
N THR A 323 0.41 0.27 -3.97
CA THR A 323 1.03 0.25 -5.29
C THR A 323 1.70 -1.09 -5.54
N VAL A 324 1.42 -1.67 -6.70
CA VAL A 324 2.01 -2.92 -7.18
C VAL A 324 2.94 -2.61 -8.33
N ALA A 325 4.10 -3.27 -8.38
CA ALA A 325 5.03 -3.23 -9.50
C ALA A 325 4.54 -4.07 -10.70
N ALA A 326 3.27 -3.92 -11.04
CA ALA A 326 2.60 -4.55 -12.17
C ALA A 326 1.94 -3.43 -12.99
N GLY A 327 2.48 -3.13 -14.17
CA GLY A 327 1.94 -2.16 -15.12
C GLY A 327 2.19 -2.63 -16.56
N GLY A 328 1.80 -1.82 -17.55
CA GLY A 328 2.02 -2.19 -18.97
C GLY A 328 3.49 -2.45 -19.33
N GLY A 329 4.42 -1.77 -18.67
CA GLY A 329 5.87 -1.87 -18.85
C GLY A 329 6.55 -2.94 -17.99
N SER A 330 5.84 -3.70 -17.16
CA SER A 330 6.44 -4.78 -16.36
C SER A 330 7.10 -5.82 -17.27
N ILE A 331 8.38 -6.09 -17.02
CA ILE A 331 9.24 -6.93 -17.88
C ILE A 331 8.88 -8.41 -17.71
N LEU A 332 8.86 -9.16 -18.82
CA LEU A 332 8.62 -10.59 -18.83
C LEU A 332 9.94 -11.37 -18.70
N GLY A 333 9.93 -12.47 -17.93
CA GLY A 333 11.09 -13.36 -17.78
C GLY A 333 10.72 -14.83 -17.70
N PHE A 334 11.63 -15.69 -18.20
CA PHE A 334 11.58 -17.14 -18.07
C PHE A 334 12.95 -17.63 -17.58
N ASP A 335 12.98 -18.51 -16.58
CA ASP A 335 14.22 -19.03 -15.97
C ASP A 335 14.55 -20.49 -16.35
N GLY A 336 13.83 -21.03 -17.34
CA GLY A 336 13.91 -22.43 -17.75
C GLY A 336 12.86 -23.34 -17.10
N ALA A 337 12.26 -22.92 -15.98
CA ALA A 337 11.22 -23.69 -15.29
C ALA A 337 9.90 -22.93 -15.12
N ARG A 338 9.93 -21.62 -14.84
CA ARG A 338 8.74 -20.81 -14.54
C ARG A 338 8.75 -19.44 -15.22
N PHE A 339 7.54 -18.91 -15.44
CA PHE A 339 7.32 -17.56 -15.94
C PHE A 339 7.31 -16.54 -14.80
N ARG A 340 7.81 -15.33 -15.06
CA ARG A 340 7.80 -14.19 -14.13
C ARG A 340 7.40 -12.91 -14.83
N VAL A 341 6.70 -12.03 -14.12
CA VAL A 341 6.33 -10.68 -14.58
C VAL A 341 6.75 -9.66 -13.54
N GLY A 342 7.57 -8.69 -13.93
CA GLY A 342 8.15 -7.71 -13.02
C GLY A 342 9.14 -8.33 -12.01
N PRO A 343 9.52 -7.60 -10.95
CA PRO A 343 9.05 -6.26 -10.57
C PRO A 343 9.70 -5.13 -11.40
N GLN A 344 10.71 -5.42 -12.22
CA GLN A 344 11.31 -4.40 -13.09
C GLN A 344 10.31 -3.92 -14.15
N SER A 345 10.38 -2.63 -14.48
CA SER A 345 9.59 -2.00 -15.55
C SER A 345 10.51 -1.38 -16.59
N ALA A 346 10.12 -1.45 -17.86
CA ALA A 346 10.78 -0.77 -18.96
C ALA A 346 10.43 0.74 -19.04
N GLY A 347 9.47 1.21 -18.24
CA GLY A 347 9.02 2.61 -18.22
C GLY A 347 8.49 3.07 -19.57
N ALA A 348 8.78 4.33 -19.93
CA ALA A 348 8.53 4.87 -21.27
C ALA A 348 9.79 4.94 -22.14
N ASP A 349 10.98 4.81 -21.52
CA ASP A 349 12.27 4.80 -22.19
C ASP A 349 13.20 3.78 -21.51
N PRO A 350 13.62 2.69 -22.19
CA PRO A 350 13.31 2.37 -23.60
C PRO A 350 11.85 1.93 -23.83
N GLY A 351 11.07 1.68 -22.77
CA GLY A 351 9.67 1.25 -22.89
C GLY A 351 9.48 -0.18 -23.39
N PRO A 352 8.22 -0.62 -23.61
CA PRO A 352 7.90 -1.90 -24.27
C PRO A 352 8.59 -2.08 -25.62
N ALA A 353 8.79 -3.33 -26.05
CA ALA A 353 9.43 -3.65 -27.32
C ALA A 353 8.69 -2.99 -28.51
N CYS A 354 7.36 -2.93 -28.43
CA CYS A 354 6.50 -2.30 -29.43
C CYS A 354 6.67 -0.77 -29.55
N TYR A 355 7.40 -0.08 -28.65
CA TYR A 355 7.58 1.38 -28.69
C TYR A 355 8.70 1.86 -29.63
N ARG A 356 9.39 0.93 -30.33
CA ARG A 356 10.44 1.24 -31.32
C ARG A 356 11.70 1.91 -30.74
N ARG A 357 12.03 1.64 -29.47
CA ARG A 357 13.24 2.16 -28.79
C ARG A 357 14.17 1.06 -28.23
N GLY A 358 13.98 -0.18 -28.69
CA GLY A 358 14.86 -1.30 -28.33
C GLY A 358 14.62 -1.90 -26.93
N GLY A 359 13.50 -1.60 -26.28
CA GLY A 359 13.17 -2.14 -24.95
C GLY A 359 12.78 -3.63 -24.95
N PRO A 360 12.65 -4.27 -23.77
CA PRO A 360 12.37 -5.70 -23.60
C PRO A 360 10.89 -6.05 -23.84
N LEU A 361 10.53 -7.35 -23.84
CA LEU A 361 9.13 -7.77 -23.81
C LEU A 361 8.47 -7.38 -22.47
N THR A 362 7.27 -6.80 -22.54
CA THR A 362 6.47 -6.38 -21.38
C THR A 362 5.00 -6.82 -21.46
N VAL A 363 4.20 -6.51 -20.42
CA VAL A 363 2.75 -6.75 -20.39
C VAL A 363 2.00 -6.08 -21.56
N THR A 364 2.41 -4.87 -21.96
CA THR A 364 1.86 -4.19 -23.16
C THR A 364 2.15 -5.00 -24.42
N ASP A 365 3.35 -5.58 -24.55
CA ASP A 365 3.68 -6.46 -25.68
C ASP A 365 2.83 -7.74 -25.66
N CYS A 366 2.48 -8.29 -24.48
CA CYS A 366 1.51 -9.38 -24.41
C CYS A 366 0.16 -8.98 -25.02
N ASN A 367 -0.38 -7.81 -24.66
CA ASN A 367 -1.66 -7.34 -25.19
C ASN A 367 -1.62 -7.08 -26.70
N VAL A 368 -0.46 -6.67 -27.24
CA VAL A 368 -0.23 -6.58 -28.69
C VAL A 368 -0.21 -7.98 -29.31
N MET A 369 0.53 -8.94 -28.71
CA MET A 369 0.64 -10.31 -29.20
C MET A 369 -0.70 -11.04 -29.23
N VAL A 370 -1.51 -10.91 -28.18
CA VAL A 370 -2.86 -11.52 -28.12
C VAL A 370 -3.92 -10.71 -28.88
N GLY A 371 -3.54 -9.60 -29.53
CA GLY A 371 -4.42 -8.79 -30.36
C GLY A 371 -5.43 -7.90 -29.60
N LYS A 372 -5.34 -7.81 -28.27
CA LYS A 372 -6.16 -6.89 -27.45
C LYS A 372 -5.80 -5.42 -27.69
N LEU A 373 -4.52 -5.14 -27.96
CA LEU A 373 -4.04 -3.86 -28.48
C LEU A 373 -3.69 -3.99 -29.96
N GLN A 374 -4.31 -3.16 -30.79
CA GLN A 374 -4.12 -3.15 -32.24
C GLN A 374 -3.44 -1.84 -32.66
N PRO A 375 -2.30 -1.88 -33.38
CA PRO A 375 -1.60 -0.66 -33.81
C PRO A 375 -2.48 0.35 -34.54
N ASP A 376 -3.39 -0.11 -35.43
CA ASP A 376 -4.30 0.75 -36.21
C ASP A 376 -5.27 1.59 -35.36
N PHE A 377 -5.47 1.21 -34.11
CA PHE A 377 -6.37 1.86 -33.15
C PHE A 377 -5.61 2.61 -32.05
N PHE A 378 -4.29 2.67 -32.15
CA PHE A 378 -3.43 3.37 -31.19
C PHE A 378 -2.86 4.66 -31.80
N PRO A 379 -2.69 5.75 -31.04
CA PRO A 379 -2.09 6.98 -31.56
C PRO A 379 -0.69 6.78 -32.17
N ALA A 380 -0.46 7.41 -33.32
CA ALA A 380 0.84 7.39 -33.99
C ALA A 380 1.81 8.38 -33.34
N ILE A 381 2.36 8.01 -32.18
CA ILE A 381 3.22 8.87 -31.34
C ILE A 381 4.61 8.27 -31.08
N PHE A 382 4.96 7.17 -31.77
CA PHE A 382 6.22 6.45 -31.58
C PHE A 382 7.24 6.75 -32.67
N GLY A 383 8.45 6.22 -32.50
CA GLY A 383 9.59 6.48 -33.39
C GLY A 383 10.23 7.85 -33.15
N SER A 384 11.33 8.13 -33.85
CA SER A 384 12.08 9.38 -33.68
C SER A 384 11.30 10.63 -34.11
N GLY A 385 10.32 10.47 -35.01
CA GLY A 385 9.44 11.55 -35.50
C GLY A 385 8.14 11.73 -34.72
N GLN A 386 7.85 10.87 -33.73
CA GLN A 386 6.56 10.82 -33.01
C GLN A 386 5.33 10.73 -33.93
N ASP A 387 5.44 9.96 -34.99
CA ASP A 387 4.45 9.83 -36.07
C ASP A 387 4.20 8.37 -36.49
N GLN A 388 4.76 7.40 -35.76
CA GLN A 388 4.65 5.97 -36.07
C GLN A 388 3.74 5.23 -35.08
N LEU A 389 3.13 4.14 -35.57
CA LEU A 389 2.33 3.21 -34.78
C LEU A 389 3.20 2.24 -33.97
N LEU A 390 2.58 1.50 -33.05
CA LEU A 390 3.19 0.37 -32.33
C LEU A 390 3.80 -0.66 -33.30
N ASP A 391 4.94 -1.25 -32.93
CA ASP A 391 5.61 -2.28 -33.73
C ASP A 391 5.16 -3.69 -33.35
N ALA A 392 4.14 -4.20 -34.03
CA ALA A 392 3.64 -5.56 -33.81
C ALA A 392 4.58 -6.65 -34.34
N GLU A 393 5.43 -6.36 -35.32
CA GLU A 393 6.32 -7.37 -35.90
C GLU A 393 7.45 -7.74 -34.95
N VAL A 394 8.05 -6.74 -34.29
CA VAL A 394 9.05 -6.96 -33.23
C VAL A 394 8.48 -7.83 -32.11
N VAL A 395 7.23 -7.58 -31.71
CA VAL A 395 6.55 -8.37 -30.67
C VAL A 395 6.39 -9.83 -31.09
N ARG A 396 5.87 -10.08 -32.31
CA ARG A 396 5.67 -11.46 -32.81
C ARG A 396 6.98 -12.22 -32.92
N ALA A 397 8.03 -11.58 -33.45
CA ALA A 397 9.35 -12.21 -33.57
C ALA A 397 9.89 -12.65 -32.21
N ARG A 398 9.85 -11.77 -31.20
CA ARG A 398 10.37 -12.07 -29.87
C ARG A 398 9.55 -13.09 -29.09
N PHE A 399 8.22 -13.10 -29.24
CA PHE A 399 7.40 -14.15 -28.64
C PHE A 399 7.57 -15.51 -29.32
N ALA A 400 7.86 -15.55 -30.63
CA ALA A 400 8.20 -16.79 -31.30
C ALA A 400 9.50 -17.39 -30.75
N GLU A 401 10.54 -16.57 -30.59
CA GLU A 401 11.80 -16.97 -29.95
C GLU A 401 11.59 -17.50 -28.52
N LEU A 402 10.79 -16.78 -27.72
CA LEU A 402 10.48 -17.19 -26.35
C LEU A 402 9.67 -18.49 -26.29
N ALA A 403 8.73 -18.71 -27.22
CA ALA A 403 7.96 -19.94 -27.30
C ALA A 403 8.85 -21.16 -27.62
N GLU A 404 9.83 -20.99 -28.51
CA GLU A 404 10.83 -22.03 -28.80
C GLU A 404 11.71 -22.34 -27.59
N GLU A 405 12.13 -21.32 -26.84
CA GLU A 405 12.90 -21.48 -25.60
C GLU A 405 12.12 -22.28 -24.56
N VAL A 406 10.87 -21.89 -24.30
CA VAL A 406 9.97 -22.58 -23.36
C VAL A 406 9.76 -24.03 -23.77
N SER A 407 9.58 -24.29 -25.07
CA SER A 407 9.37 -25.64 -25.54
C SER A 407 10.61 -26.52 -25.39
N ARG A 408 11.79 -25.96 -25.63
CA ARG A 408 13.06 -26.66 -25.43
C ARG A 408 13.31 -27.03 -23.97
N ALA A 409 12.93 -26.15 -23.05
CA ALA A 409 13.15 -26.34 -21.62
C ALA A 409 12.13 -27.28 -20.97
N THR A 410 10.86 -27.19 -21.38
CA THR A 410 9.75 -27.94 -20.75
C THR A 410 9.31 -29.19 -21.51
N GLY A 411 9.71 -29.33 -22.78
CA GLY A 411 9.21 -30.38 -23.68
C GLY A 411 7.78 -30.15 -24.18
N VAL A 412 7.11 -29.06 -23.78
CA VAL A 412 5.73 -28.74 -24.15
C VAL A 412 5.71 -27.67 -25.24
N GLN A 413 5.09 -27.96 -26.37
CA GLN A 413 4.89 -26.98 -27.45
C GLN A 413 3.71 -26.06 -27.10
N ARG A 414 3.95 -24.75 -27.12
CA ARG A 414 2.92 -23.71 -26.88
C ARG A 414 2.99 -22.65 -27.98
N PRO A 415 1.86 -22.20 -28.55
CA PRO A 415 1.88 -21.07 -29.47
C PRO A 415 2.29 -19.78 -28.74
N ALA A 416 2.90 -18.85 -29.47
CA ALA A 416 3.39 -17.57 -28.96
C ALA A 416 2.29 -16.79 -28.21
N GLU A 417 1.05 -16.84 -28.70
CA GLU A 417 -0.12 -16.22 -28.07
C GLU A 417 -0.47 -16.85 -26.72
N ALA A 418 -0.34 -18.18 -26.58
CA ALA A 418 -0.56 -18.86 -25.30
C ALA A 418 0.55 -18.56 -24.30
N VAL A 419 1.80 -18.36 -24.76
CA VAL A 419 2.88 -17.87 -23.90
C VAL A 419 2.57 -16.46 -23.40
N ALA A 420 2.14 -15.55 -24.29
CA ALA A 420 1.72 -14.21 -23.93
C ALA A 420 0.52 -14.20 -22.95
N GLU A 421 -0.51 -15.02 -23.18
CA GLU A 421 -1.65 -15.20 -22.26
C GLU A 421 -1.22 -15.76 -20.90
N GLY A 422 -0.21 -16.64 -20.86
CA GLY A 422 0.38 -17.13 -19.61
C GLY A 422 0.99 -16.01 -18.77
N PHE A 423 1.74 -15.10 -19.39
CA PHE A 423 2.25 -13.91 -18.71
C PHE A 423 1.13 -12.96 -18.25
N LEU A 424 0.09 -12.77 -19.07
CA LEU A 424 -1.09 -11.99 -18.68
C LEU A 424 -1.79 -12.60 -17.45
N THR A 425 -1.88 -13.92 -17.39
CA THR A 425 -2.46 -14.65 -16.24
C THR A 425 -1.68 -14.36 -14.96
N ILE A 426 -0.35 -14.36 -15.02
CA ILE A 426 0.52 -14.03 -13.88
C ILE A 426 0.38 -12.57 -13.47
N ALA A 427 0.38 -11.64 -14.44
CA ALA A 427 0.17 -10.22 -14.17
C ALA A 427 -1.20 -9.96 -13.49
N VAL A 428 -2.27 -10.57 -14.00
CA VAL A 428 -3.61 -10.51 -13.41
C VAL A 428 -3.62 -11.09 -12.01
N GLN A 429 -2.96 -12.23 -11.77
CA GLN A 429 -2.91 -12.82 -10.44
C GLN A 429 -2.15 -11.92 -9.44
N ASN A 430 -1.04 -11.30 -9.86
CA ASN A 430 -0.29 -10.35 -9.04
C ASN A 430 -1.15 -9.15 -8.64
N MET A 431 -1.89 -8.57 -9.61
CA MET A 431 -2.82 -7.46 -9.35
C MET A 431 -3.99 -7.88 -8.44
N ALA A 432 -4.59 -9.05 -8.68
CA ALA A 432 -5.67 -9.59 -7.84
C ALA A 432 -5.18 -9.89 -6.41
N ASN A 433 -3.97 -10.44 -6.25
CA ASN A 433 -3.37 -10.70 -4.95
C ASN A 433 -3.14 -9.41 -4.16
N ALA A 434 -2.74 -8.33 -4.82
CA ALA A 434 -2.61 -7.03 -4.18
C ALA A 434 -3.95 -6.45 -3.70
N ILE A 435 -5.01 -6.62 -4.50
CA ILE A 435 -6.38 -6.25 -4.08
C ILE A 435 -6.82 -7.11 -2.88
N LYS A 436 -6.54 -8.43 -2.91
CA LYS A 436 -6.80 -9.33 -1.78
C LYS A 436 -6.00 -8.92 -0.54
N HIS A 437 -4.75 -8.49 -0.69
CA HIS A 437 -3.90 -8.03 0.41
C HIS A 437 -4.53 -6.82 1.13
N ILE A 438 -5.05 -5.82 0.41
CA ILE A 438 -5.68 -4.65 1.05
C ILE A 438 -7.06 -4.94 1.68
N SER A 439 -7.77 -5.96 1.20
CA SER A 439 -9.14 -6.27 1.61
C SER A 439 -9.24 -7.39 2.64
N VAL A 440 -8.55 -8.51 2.43
CA VAL A 440 -8.60 -9.71 3.27
C VAL A 440 -7.89 -9.50 4.61
N GLN A 441 -6.81 -8.72 4.66
CA GLN A 441 -6.17 -8.31 5.93
C GLN A 441 -7.12 -7.60 6.88
N ARG A 442 -8.24 -7.08 6.34
CA ARG A 442 -9.23 -6.28 7.07
C ARG A 442 -10.58 -6.98 7.23
N GLY A 443 -10.71 -8.19 6.69
CA GLY A 443 -11.94 -8.99 6.76
C GLY A 443 -13.04 -8.57 5.78
N TYR A 444 -12.73 -7.85 4.70
CA TYR A 444 -13.73 -7.44 3.70
C TYR A 444 -14.02 -8.55 2.68
N ASP A 445 -15.30 -8.72 2.35
CA ASP A 445 -15.77 -9.59 1.25
C ASP A 445 -15.87 -8.78 -0.06
N VAL A 446 -14.80 -8.79 -0.85
CA VAL A 446 -14.67 -8.00 -2.08
C VAL A 446 -15.68 -8.36 -3.17
N THR A 447 -16.30 -9.55 -3.12
CA THR A 447 -17.28 -9.99 -4.14
C THR A 447 -18.52 -9.09 -4.21
N ARG A 448 -18.77 -8.32 -3.14
CA ARG A 448 -19.90 -7.38 -3.00
C ARG A 448 -19.59 -5.97 -3.52
N TYR A 449 -18.35 -5.72 -3.95
CA TYR A 449 -17.87 -4.40 -4.36
C TYR A 449 -17.94 -4.28 -5.89
N ALA A 450 -18.02 -3.05 -6.40
CA ALA A 450 -17.76 -2.79 -7.81
C ALA A 450 -16.28 -2.43 -8.02
N LEU A 451 -15.68 -2.90 -9.11
CA LEU A 451 -14.31 -2.53 -9.49
C LEU A 451 -14.37 -1.22 -10.29
N CYS A 452 -13.94 -0.10 -9.72
CA CYS A 452 -13.77 1.15 -10.45
C CYS A 452 -12.40 1.15 -11.12
N CYS A 453 -12.38 0.98 -12.43
CA CYS A 453 -11.16 0.81 -13.20
C CYS A 453 -10.82 2.09 -13.97
N PHE A 454 -9.56 2.51 -13.85
CA PHE A 454 -9.01 3.69 -14.50
C PHE A 454 -7.51 3.54 -14.79
N GLY A 455 -6.90 4.60 -15.32
CA GLY A 455 -5.56 4.53 -15.91
C GLY A 455 -5.61 3.98 -17.34
N GLY A 456 -4.61 4.35 -18.15
CA GLY A 456 -4.61 4.03 -19.59
C GLY A 456 -4.55 2.52 -19.91
N ALA A 457 -4.05 1.70 -18.98
CA ALA A 457 -3.95 0.25 -19.14
C ALA A 457 -5.00 -0.54 -18.34
N GLY A 458 -5.75 0.10 -17.43
CA GLY A 458 -6.69 -0.60 -16.54
C GLY A 458 -7.76 -1.39 -17.29
N GLY A 459 -8.41 -0.75 -18.27
CA GLY A 459 -9.49 -1.37 -19.05
C GLY A 459 -9.05 -2.62 -19.82
N GLN A 460 -7.75 -2.80 -20.05
CA GLN A 460 -7.19 -3.96 -20.76
C GLN A 460 -7.23 -5.24 -19.92
N HIS A 461 -7.28 -5.12 -18.59
CA HIS A 461 -7.19 -6.24 -17.65
C HIS A 461 -8.38 -6.35 -16.70
N ALA A 462 -9.29 -5.35 -16.68
CA ALA A 462 -10.34 -5.22 -15.68
C ALA A 462 -11.24 -6.46 -15.55
N CYS A 463 -11.70 -7.05 -16.65
CA CYS A 463 -12.52 -8.26 -16.64
C CYS A 463 -11.80 -9.45 -15.99
N LEU A 464 -10.53 -9.68 -16.37
CA LEU A 464 -9.75 -10.82 -15.85
C LEU A 464 -9.42 -10.64 -14.36
N VAL A 465 -9.10 -9.41 -13.93
CA VAL A 465 -8.90 -9.08 -12.52
C VAL A 465 -10.19 -9.25 -11.72
N ALA A 466 -11.32 -8.79 -12.25
CA ALA A 466 -12.62 -8.96 -11.61
C ALA A 466 -13.01 -10.44 -11.48
N ASP A 467 -12.83 -11.25 -12.53
CA ASP A 467 -13.05 -12.70 -12.49
C ASP A 467 -12.17 -13.39 -11.43
N ALA A 468 -10.88 -13.02 -11.32
CA ALA A 468 -9.96 -13.56 -10.30
C ALA A 468 -10.31 -13.17 -8.85
N LEU A 469 -11.12 -12.11 -8.68
CA LEU A 469 -11.61 -11.62 -7.39
C LEU A 469 -13.06 -12.04 -7.09
N GLY A 470 -13.77 -12.63 -8.07
CA GLY A 470 -15.20 -12.89 -7.96
C GLY A 470 -16.07 -11.63 -7.97
N ILE A 471 -15.54 -10.51 -8.48
CA ILE A 471 -16.30 -9.26 -8.65
C ILE A 471 -17.12 -9.35 -9.94
N THR A 472 -18.39 -8.96 -9.87
CA THR A 472 -19.34 -9.12 -11.00
C THR A 472 -19.67 -7.82 -11.72
N ARG A 473 -19.20 -6.68 -11.22
CA ARG A 473 -19.47 -5.35 -11.77
C ARG A 473 -18.20 -4.51 -11.85
N ILE A 474 -17.96 -3.90 -13.00
CA ILE A 474 -16.83 -3.00 -13.25
C ILE A 474 -17.37 -1.68 -13.77
N LEU A 475 -16.89 -0.58 -13.23
CA LEU A 475 -17.22 0.78 -13.65
C LEU A 475 -16.00 1.43 -14.30
N ILE A 476 -16.16 1.93 -15.53
CA ILE A 476 -15.13 2.67 -16.26
C ILE A 476 -15.72 4.00 -16.72
N HIS A 477 -15.12 5.10 -16.27
CA HIS A 477 -15.54 6.45 -16.59
C HIS A 477 -14.99 6.90 -17.97
N PRO A 478 -15.64 7.76 -18.77
CA PRO A 478 -15.10 8.28 -20.04
C PRO A 478 -13.74 8.98 -19.92
N LEU A 479 -13.47 9.51 -18.74
CA LEU A 479 -12.19 10.14 -18.39
C LEU A 479 -11.26 9.19 -17.64
N ALA A 480 -11.45 7.86 -17.72
CA ALA A 480 -10.65 6.87 -17.01
C ALA A 480 -9.13 7.06 -17.22
N GLY A 481 -8.70 7.40 -18.44
CA GLY A 481 -7.29 7.67 -18.75
C GLY A 481 -6.71 8.95 -18.14
N VAL A 482 -7.54 9.83 -17.56
CA VAL A 482 -7.17 11.10 -16.90
C VAL A 482 -7.93 11.30 -15.58
N LEU A 483 -8.39 10.20 -14.94
CA LEU A 483 -9.33 10.26 -13.83
C LEU A 483 -8.73 10.92 -12.60
N SER A 484 -7.42 10.81 -12.40
CA SER A 484 -6.70 11.48 -11.31
C SER A 484 -6.82 13.00 -11.38
N ALA A 485 -6.63 13.57 -12.57
CA ALA A 485 -6.83 15.00 -12.80
C ALA A 485 -8.30 15.40 -12.60
N TYR A 486 -9.26 14.57 -13.06
CA TYR A 486 -10.68 14.81 -12.82
C TYR A 486 -11.02 14.80 -11.32
N GLY A 487 -10.51 13.82 -10.57
CA GLY A 487 -10.71 13.71 -9.13
C GLY A 487 -10.13 14.88 -8.34
N MET A 488 -9.02 15.47 -8.79
CA MET A 488 -8.51 16.74 -8.23
C MET A 488 -9.48 17.90 -8.42
N GLY A 489 -10.20 17.91 -9.54
CA GLY A 489 -11.30 18.83 -9.80
C GLY A 489 -12.43 18.74 -8.78
N LEU A 490 -12.78 17.51 -8.40
CA LEU A 490 -13.88 17.16 -7.51
C LEU A 490 -13.53 17.21 -6.02
N ALA A 491 -12.24 17.32 -5.68
CA ALA A 491 -11.77 17.23 -4.31
C ALA A 491 -12.23 18.41 -3.44
N ASP A 492 -12.53 18.09 -2.18
CA ASP A 492 -12.80 19.06 -1.13
C ASP A 492 -11.50 19.69 -0.61
N ILE A 493 -11.61 20.87 -0.01
CA ILE A 493 -10.50 21.44 0.77
C ILE A 493 -10.58 20.84 2.18
N ARG A 494 -9.48 20.27 2.68
CA ARG A 494 -9.46 19.56 3.97
C ARG A 494 -8.36 20.05 4.88
N ALA A 495 -8.65 20.09 6.17
CA ALA A 495 -7.69 20.41 7.22
C ALA A 495 -7.91 19.46 8.38
N ILE A 496 -6.88 18.68 8.72
CA ILE A 496 -6.91 17.75 9.84
C ILE A 496 -6.05 18.33 10.96
N ARG A 497 -6.54 18.27 12.19
CA ARG A 497 -5.80 18.60 13.41
C ARG A 497 -5.96 17.51 14.44
N GLU A 498 -4.86 17.10 15.03
CA GLU A 498 -4.78 15.96 15.93
C GLU A 498 -3.99 16.33 17.18
N GLU A 499 -4.29 15.63 18.27
CA GLU A 499 -3.64 15.83 19.57
C GLU A 499 -3.57 14.50 20.32
N ALA A 500 -2.40 14.18 20.90
CA ALA A 500 -2.25 13.03 21.78
C ALA A 500 -2.90 13.28 23.16
N VAL A 501 -3.61 12.28 23.68
CA VAL A 501 -4.30 12.34 24.98
C VAL A 501 -3.68 11.36 25.97
N GLU A 502 -3.73 10.06 25.69
CA GLU A 502 -3.37 8.95 26.60
C GLU A 502 -4.11 9.01 27.95
N ALA A 503 -5.42 8.74 27.92
CA ALA A 503 -6.26 8.68 29.11
C ALA A 503 -7.27 7.53 29.04
N ALA A 504 -7.76 7.05 30.18
CA ALA A 504 -8.83 6.05 30.22
C ALA A 504 -10.13 6.63 29.62
N LEU A 505 -10.86 5.80 28.88
CA LEU A 505 -12.19 6.13 28.37
C LEU A 505 -13.22 5.85 29.47
N ASP A 506 -13.59 6.89 30.23
CA ASP A 506 -14.55 6.83 31.32
C ASP A 506 -15.57 7.99 31.24
N PRO A 507 -16.64 8.02 32.07
CA PRO A 507 -17.61 9.10 32.07
C PRO A 507 -17.02 10.50 32.31
N GLY A 508 -15.93 10.60 33.08
CA GLY A 508 -15.27 11.87 33.39
C GLY A 508 -14.45 12.42 32.22
N ALA A 509 -13.93 11.54 31.36
CA ALA A 509 -13.13 11.93 30.20
C ALA A 509 -13.92 12.69 29.12
N ILE A 510 -15.22 12.41 28.97
CA ILE A 510 -16.03 12.90 27.84
C ILE A 510 -16.06 14.43 27.71
N GLY A 511 -16.16 15.14 28.84
CA GLY A 511 -16.16 16.61 28.84
C GLY A 511 -14.83 17.19 28.34
N ALA A 512 -13.71 16.69 28.87
CA ALA A 512 -12.37 17.12 28.48
C ALA A 512 -12.06 16.77 27.01
N LEU A 513 -12.53 15.62 26.52
CA LEU A 513 -12.39 15.23 25.11
C LEU A 513 -13.15 16.18 24.19
N ARG A 514 -14.37 16.57 24.56
CA ARG A 514 -15.19 17.54 23.81
C ARG A 514 -14.48 18.87 23.68
N GLU A 515 -13.97 19.42 24.78
CA GLU A 515 -13.24 20.70 24.76
C GLU A 515 -11.99 20.67 23.87
N ARG A 516 -11.22 19.56 23.90
CA ARG A 516 -10.06 19.37 23.01
C ARG A 516 -10.50 19.34 21.55
N LEU A 517 -11.51 18.51 21.23
CA LEU A 517 -12.05 18.39 19.88
C LEU A 517 -12.61 19.71 19.33
N ASP A 518 -13.27 20.52 20.16
CA ASP A 518 -13.82 21.80 19.74
C ASP A 518 -12.72 22.84 19.44
N ARG A 519 -11.62 22.84 20.20
CA ARG A 519 -10.45 23.68 19.87
C ARG A 519 -9.79 23.27 18.56
N LEU A 520 -9.63 21.96 18.32
CA LEU A 520 -9.08 21.44 17.07
C LEU A 520 -10.02 21.77 15.89
N ALA A 521 -11.33 21.61 16.08
CA ALA A 521 -12.36 21.92 15.09
C ALA A 521 -12.35 23.40 14.69
N GLU A 522 -12.27 24.32 15.65
CA GLU A 522 -12.21 25.76 15.39
C GLU A 522 -10.92 26.14 14.67
N THR A 523 -9.80 25.51 15.02
CA THR A 523 -8.50 25.74 14.37
C THR A 523 -8.53 25.28 12.91
N ALA A 524 -9.02 24.06 12.65
CA ALA A 524 -9.17 23.54 11.31
C ALA A 524 -10.17 24.37 10.47
N SER A 525 -11.31 24.76 11.04
CA SER A 525 -12.33 25.57 10.35
C SER A 525 -11.82 26.96 9.97
N ARG A 526 -11.05 27.61 10.86
CA ARG A 526 -10.41 28.90 10.55
C ARG A 526 -9.40 28.79 9.42
N GLU A 527 -8.64 27.70 9.35
CA GLU A 527 -7.73 27.43 8.23
C GLU A 527 -8.47 27.28 6.89
N ILE A 528 -9.57 26.54 6.87
CA ILE A 528 -10.39 26.37 5.66
C ILE A 528 -11.02 27.71 5.23
N ALA A 529 -11.56 28.47 6.19
CA ALA A 529 -12.15 29.78 5.90
C ALA A 529 -11.13 30.78 5.33
N ALA A 530 -9.87 30.73 5.79
CA ALA A 530 -8.79 31.57 5.26
C ALA A 530 -8.44 31.29 3.78
N GLN A 531 -8.96 30.20 3.20
CA GLN A 531 -8.80 29.83 1.79
C GLN A 531 -10.02 30.24 0.94
N ALA A 532 -10.80 31.21 1.42
CA ALA A 532 -12.01 31.74 0.79
C ALA A 532 -13.14 30.73 0.63
N VAL A 533 -13.26 29.79 1.57
CA VAL A 533 -14.43 28.90 1.67
C VAL A 533 -15.45 29.52 2.65
N PRO A 534 -16.71 29.73 2.23
CA PRO A 534 -17.77 30.23 3.12
C PRO A 534 -18.04 29.27 4.29
N ARG A 535 -18.31 29.80 5.49
CA ARG A 535 -18.47 29.00 6.72
C ARG A 535 -19.61 27.98 6.63
N GLU A 536 -20.68 28.32 5.92
CA GLU A 536 -21.83 27.45 5.66
C GLU A 536 -21.49 26.22 4.80
N ARG A 537 -20.34 26.23 4.11
CA ARG A 537 -19.82 25.09 3.34
C ARG A 537 -18.75 24.30 4.09
N ILE A 538 -18.49 24.64 5.36
CA ILE A 538 -17.52 23.96 6.21
C ILE A 538 -18.27 23.01 7.15
N SER A 539 -17.93 21.73 7.08
CA SER A 539 -18.39 20.72 8.02
C SER A 539 -17.21 20.18 8.82
N VAL A 540 -17.45 19.65 10.03
CA VAL A 540 -16.39 19.11 10.88
C VAL A 540 -16.71 17.68 11.31
N LEU A 541 -15.77 16.79 11.07
CA LEU A 541 -15.77 15.41 11.57
C LEU A 541 -14.88 15.33 12.81
N ARG A 542 -15.37 14.71 13.89
CA ARG A 542 -14.64 14.52 15.14
C ARG A 542 -14.43 13.03 15.39
N ARG A 543 -13.18 12.62 15.65
CA ARG A 543 -12.81 11.22 15.87
C ARG A 543 -11.97 11.06 17.13
N VAL A 544 -12.11 9.91 17.77
CA VAL A 544 -11.31 9.48 18.93
C VAL A 544 -10.62 8.17 18.57
N ALA A 545 -9.31 8.10 18.77
CA ALA A 545 -8.53 6.89 18.54
C ALA A 545 -8.48 6.08 19.83
N LEU A 546 -9.08 4.88 19.81
CA LEU A 546 -9.24 4.02 20.99
C LEU A 546 -8.38 2.77 20.88
N LYS A 547 -7.80 2.33 22.00
CA LYS A 547 -7.04 1.08 22.10
C LYS A 547 -7.32 0.37 23.42
N TYR A 548 -7.09 -0.93 23.51
CA TYR A 548 -7.09 -1.60 24.82
C TYR A 548 -5.82 -1.25 25.59
N GLN A 549 -5.91 -1.18 26.90
CA GLN A 549 -4.77 -0.86 27.76
C GLN A 549 -3.56 -1.77 27.49
N GLY A 550 -2.42 -1.12 27.26
CA GLY A 550 -1.12 -1.70 26.91
C GLY A 550 -1.04 -2.37 25.54
N THR A 551 -2.09 -2.21 24.70
CA THR A 551 -1.94 -2.36 23.25
C THR A 551 -1.53 -1.01 22.65
N ASP A 552 -0.94 -1.03 21.44
CA ASP A 552 -0.50 0.18 20.72
C ASP A 552 -1.15 0.31 19.33
N SER A 553 -2.30 -0.34 19.13
CA SER A 553 -3.00 -0.39 17.83
C SER A 553 -4.33 0.36 17.96
N PRO A 554 -4.31 1.70 17.89
CA PRO A 554 -5.52 2.50 18.02
C PRO A 554 -6.46 2.29 16.82
N LEU A 555 -7.76 2.27 17.08
CA LEU A 555 -8.81 2.29 16.07
C LEU A 555 -9.61 3.60 16.18
N PRO A 556 -9.73 4.39 15.12
CA PRO A 556 -10.48 5.64 15.15
C PRO A 556 -11.99 5.38 15.09
N VAL A 557 -12.72 5.86 16.10
CA VAL A 557 -14.19 5.86 16.13
C VAL A 557 -14.73 7.29 16.04
N PRO A 558 -15.94 7.51 15.50
CA PRO A 558 -16.63 8.79 15.62
C PRO A 558 -16.79 9.21 17.09
N PHE A 559 -16.59 10.49 17.39
CA PHE A 559 -16.85 10.99 18.75
C PHE A 559 -18.36 10.97 19.03
N GLY A 560 -18.75 10.35 20.14
CA GLY A 560 -20.15 10.21 20.56
C GLY A 560 -20.26 10.06 22.08
N THR A 561 -21.30 9.39 22.52
CA THR A 561 -21.44 8.95 23.92
C THR A 561 -20.41 7.86 24.25
N LEU A 562 -20.17 7.64 25.55
CA LEU A 562 -19.28 6.58 26.02
C LEU A 562 -19.69 5.21 25.47
N GLU A 563 -21.00 4.92 25.43
CA GLU A 563 -21.56 3.66 24.95
C GLU A 563 -21.34 3.49 23.44
N GLU A 564 -21.68 4.49 22.62
CA GLU A 564 -21.50 4.46 21.16
C GLU A 564 -20.03 4.26 20.79
N MET A 565 -19.12 4.97 21.45
CA MET A 565 -17.68 4.84 21.18
C MET A 565 -17.14 3.47 21.60
N SER A 566 -17.60 2.94 22.75
CA SER A 566 -17.16 1.62 23.24
C SER A 566 -17.66 0.48 22.34
N LEU A 567 -18.92 0.55 21.91
CA LEU A 567 -19.51 -0.43 20.98
C LEU A 567 -18.83 -0.35 19.61
N GLY A 568 -18.70 0.85 19.04
CA GLY A 568 -18.02 1.06 17.76
C GLY A 568 -16.57 0.56 17.77
N PHE A 569 -15.85 0.78 18.87
CA PHE A 569 -14.50 0.24 19.04
C PHE A 569 -14.51 -1.28 19.09
N ALA A 570 -15.38 -1.88 19.90
CA ALA A 570 -15.46 -3.34 20.03
C ALA A 570 -15.79 -4.03 18.70
N ASP A 571 -16.68 -3.44 17.89
CA ASP A 571 -17.05 -3.97 16.59
C ASP A 571 -15.91 -3.86 15.57
N LEU A 572 -15.26 -2.69 15.47
CA LEU A 572 -14.09 -2.52 14.61
C LEU A 572 -12.94 -3.45 15.04
N TYR A 573 -12.72 -3.60 16.35
CA TYR A 573 -11.69 -4.48 16.89
C TYR A 573 -12.00 -5.95 16.55
N ARG A 574 -13.24 -6.41 16.71
CA ARG A 574 -13.65 -7.77 16.33
C ARG A 574 -13.54 -8.00 14.82
N GLN A 575 -13.92 -7.04 14.00
CA GLN A 575 -13.77 -7.15 12.55
C GLN A 575 -12.30 -7.27 12.14
N ARG A 576 -11.42 -6.48 12.76
CA ARG A 576 -10.00 -6.43 12.42
C ARG A 576 -9.21 -7.63 12.94
N TYR A 577 -9.50 -8.07 14.16
CA TYR A 577 -8.66 -9.05 14.88
C TYR A 577 -9.39 -10.37 15.16
N GLY A 578 -10.70 -10.44 14.95
CA GLY A 578 -11.52 -11.66 15.11
C GLY A 578 -12.04 -11.90 16.54
N PHE A 579 -11.66 -11.10 17.53
CA PHE A 579 -12.05 -11.23 18.94
C PHE A 579 -12.11 -9.86 19.63
N THR A 580 -12.52 -9.80 20.90
CA THR A 580 -12.42 -8.61 21.78
C THR A 580 -11.71 -8.97 23.09
N MET A 581 -11.24 -7.98 23.87
CA MET A 581 -10.55 -8.21 25.15
C MET A 581 -11.43 -7.80 26.35
N PRO A 582 -12.42 -8.62 26.76
CA PRO A 582 -13.28 -8.29 27.89
C PRO A 582 -12.46 -8.11 29.17
N GLY A 583 -12.82 -7.10 29.98
CA GLY A 583 -12.15 -6.78 31.25
C GLY A 583 -10.91 -5.88 31.14
N LYS A 584 -10.43 -5.56 29.93
CA LYS A 584 -9.37 -4.57 29.72
C LYS A 584 -9.95 -3.17 29.58
N ALA A 585 -9.33 -2.19 30.23
CA ALA A 585 -9.69 -0.79 30.06
C ALA A 585 -9.45 -0.33 28.62
N VAL A 586 -10.33 0.54 28.12
CA VAL A 586 -10.17 1.22 26.83
C VAL A 586 -9.47 2.56 27.09
N ILE A 587 -8.45 2.86 26.30
CA ILE A 587 -7.62 4.05 26.39
C ILE A 587 -7.87 4.92 25.16
N VAL A 588 -8.09 6.22 25.39
CA VAL A 588 -8.06 7.26 24.37
C VAL A 588 -6.60 7.62 24.10
N GLU A 589 -6.11 7.18 22.95
CA GLU A 589 -4.74 7.50 22.52
C GLU A 589 -4.64 8.95 22.02
N SER A 590 -5.54 9.33 21.12
CA SER A 590 -5.55 10.64 20.48
C SER A 590 -6.95 11.07 20.07
N VAL A 591 -7.09 12.36 19.78
CA VAL A 591 -8.30 12.97 19.22
C VAL A 591 -7.97 13.71 17.94
N ALA A 592 -8.91 13.72 17.01
CA ALA A 592 -8.76 14.37 15.72
C ALA A 592 -10.03 15.14 15.33
N ALA A 593 -9.85 16.34 14.78
CA ALA A 593 -10.90 17.10 14.10
C ALA A 593 -10.50 17.36 12.65
N GLU A 594 -11.38 17.00 11.72
CA GLU A 594 -11.22 17.25 10.30
C GLU A 594 -12.28 18.24 9.83
N ALA A 595 -11.85 19.42 9.40
CA ALA A 595 -12.70 20.38 8.71
C ALA A 595 -12.69 20.10 7.21
N VAL A 596 -13.87 19.99 6.61
CA VAL A 596 -14.09 19.76 5.19
C VAL A 596 -14.83 20.96 4.61
N GLY A 597 -14.14 21.73 3.79
CA GLY A 597 -14.72 22.77 2.96
C GLY A 597 -15.21 22.17 1.65
N ALA A 598 -16.53 22.04 1.50
CA ALA A 598 -17.12 21.38 0.34
C ALA A 598 -16.64 22.02 -0.97
N GLY A 599 -16.01 21.20 -1.82
CA GLY A 599 -15.63 21.59 -3.18
C GLY A 599 -16.84 21.88 -4.05
N GLU A 600 -16.62 22.42 -5.25
CA GLU A 600 -17.70 22.60 -6.21
C GLU A 600 -18.23 21.22 -6.64
N ARG A 601 -19.54 21.01 -6.52
CA ARG A 601 -20.17 19.77 -6.98
C ARG A 601 -20.36 19.85 -8.48
N VAL A 602 -19.52 19.15 -9.23
CA VAL A 602 -19.77 18.93 -10.66
C VAL A 602 -20.81 17.83 -10.76
N ALA A 603 -22.04 18.19 -11.13
CA ALA A 603 -23.04 17.23 -11.55
C ALA A 603 -22.76 16.91 -13.02
N GLU A 604 -22.42 15.65 -13.33
CA GLU A 604 -22.35 15.21 -14.71
C GLU A 604 -23.74 15.29 -15.33
N GLN A 605 -23.80 15.90 -16.51
CA GLN A 605 -25.04 15.99 -17.27
C GLN A 605 -25.27 14.68 -18.01
N LEU A 606 -26.56 14.37 -18.26
CA LEU A 606 -26.92 13.27 -19.14
C LEU A 606 -26.27 13.48 -20.50
N ALA A 607 -25.68 12.42 -21.05
CA ALA A 607 -24.98 12.55 -22.32
C ALA A 607 -25.98 12.73 -23.46
N GLU A 608 -26.08 13.95 -23.97
CA GLU A 608 -26.86 14.26 -25.17
C GLU A 608 -26.08 13.84 -26.41
N LYS A 609 -26.39 12.64 -26.93
CA LYS A 609 -25.94 12.20 -28.25
C LYS A 609 -27.15 12.03 -29.15
N PRO A 610 -27.07 12.39 -30.44
CA PRO A 610 -28.19 12.22 -31.37
C PRO A 610 -28.65 10.76 -31.39
N ASP A 611 -29.97 10.57 -31.42
CA ASP A 611 -30.57 9.25 -31.55
C ASP A 611 -30.03 8.52 -32.77
N ARG A 612 -29.71 7.23 -32.60
CA ARG A 612 -29.31 6.33 -33.68
C ARG A 612 -30.38 5.26 -33.86
N ALA A 613 -30.80 5.04 -35.11
CA ALA A 613 -31.58 3.87 -35.46
C ALA A 613 -30.67 2.62 -35.51
N GLY A 614 -30.96 1.63 -34.67
CA GLY A 614 -30.29 0.32 -34.68
C GLY A 614 -29.08 0.19 -33.76
N PRO A 615 -28.51 -1.04 -33.67
CA PRO A 615 -27.44 -1.39 -32.72
C PRO A 615 -26.11 -0.71 -33.05
N PRO A 616 -25.15 -0.69 -32.10
CA PRO A 616 -23.83 -0.14 -32.35
C PRO A 616 -23.10 -0.89 -33.45
N ARG A 617 -22.51 -0.15 -34.38
CA ARG A 617 -21.72 -0.69 -35.48
C ARG A 617 -20.27 -0.88 -35.03
N ALA A 618 -19.71 -2.07 -35.28
CA ALA A 618 -18.29 -2.30 -35.07
C ALA A 618 -17.48 -1.59 -36.15
N ALA A 619 -16.42 -0.88 -35.76
CA ALA A 619 -15.45 -0.26 -36.66
C ALA A 619 -14.59 -1.33 -37.36
N ALA A 620 -14.32 -2.45 -36.69
CA ALA A 620 -13.64 -3.60 -37.26
C ALA A 620 -14.03 -4.89 -36.53
N ARG A 621 -13.73 -6.03 -37.15
CA ARG A 621 -13.65 -7.34 -36.49
C ARG A 621 -12.26 -7.92 -36.71
N ARG A 622 -11.63 -8.39 -35.66
CA ARG A 622 -10.26 -8.94 -35.68
C ARG A 622 -10.16 -10.09 -34.67
N PRO A 623 -9.32 -11.10 -34.95
CA PRO A 623 -9.04 -12.14 -33.97
C PRO A 623 -8.27 -11.56 -32.77
N ILE A 624 -8.68 -11.97 -31.57
CA ILE A 624 -7.93 -11.83 -30.32
C ILE A 624 -7.70 -13.22 -29.73
N PHE A 625 -6.62 -13.42 -28.98
CA PHE A 625 -6.40 -14.65 -28.24
C PHE A 625 -6.85 -14.45 -26.78
N THR A 626 -7.87 -15.21 -26.36
CA THR A 626 -8.38 -15.17 -24.98
C THR A 626 -9.08 -16.48 -24.65
N ALA A 627 -9.07 -16.86 -23.37
CA ALA A 627 -9.58 -18.13 -22.89
C ALA A 627 -8.92 -19.33 -23.62
N GLY A 628 -7.62 -19.23 -23.89
CA GLY A 628 -6.81 -20.30 -24.48
C GLY A 628 -7.03 -20.53 -25.98
N ALA A 629 -7.78 -19.68 -26.68
CA ALA A 629 -8.04 -19.83 -28.11
C ALA A 629 -8.22 -18.48 -28.84
N PRO A 630 -8.01 -18.44 -30.17
CA PRO A 630 -8.42 -17.31 -31.00
C PRO A 630 -9.95 -17.14 -31.00
N GLN A 631 -10.41 -15.91 -30.80
CA GLN A 631 -11.81 -15.49 -30.77
C GLN A 631 -11.97 -14.26 -31.67
N ASP A 632 -13.03 -14.21 -32.49
CA ASP A 632 -13.30 -13.06 -33.34
C ASP A 632 -13.99 -11.94 -32.56
N ALA A 633 -13.26 -10.85 -32.26
CA ALA A 633 -13.74 -9.75 -31.44
C ALA A 633 -14.17 -8.55 -32.29
N ALA A 634 -15.27 -7.90 -31.86
CA ALA A 634 -15.73 -6.64 -32.43
C ALA A 634 -15.00 -5.46 -31.79
N PHE A 635 -14.51 -4.52 -32.62
CA PHE A 635 -13.86 -3.29 -32.19
C PHE A 635 -14.83 -2.12 -32.35
N TYR A 636 -15.10 -1.40 -31.26
CA TYR A 636 -15.99 -0.25 -31.23
C TYR A 636 -15.21 1.02 -30.90
N ARG A 637 -15.52 2.12 -31.58
CA ARG A 637 -15.03 3.45 -31.17
C ARG A 637 -15.97 3.99 -30.09
N ARG A 638 -15.44 4.37 -28.92
CA ARG A 638 -16.26 4.87 -27.80
C ARG A 638 -17.16 6.04 -28.18
N ALA A 639 -16.67 6.94 -29.03
CA ALA A 639 -17.40 8.10 -29.54
C ALA A 639 -18.68 7.73 -30.33
N GLU A 640 -18.75 6.52 -30.87
CA GLU A 640 -19.90 6.02 -31.64
C GLU A 640 -20.94 5.31 -30.76
N LEU A 641 -20.59 4.97 -29.52
CA LEU A 641 -21.53 4.39 -28.56
C LEU A 641 -22.44 5.48 -27.96
N ARG A 642 -23.67 5.09 -27.61
CA ARG A 642 -24.74 5.94 -27.07
C ARG A 642 -25.24 5.37 -25.73
N PRO A 643 -25.75 6.20 -24.81
CA PRO A 643 -26.45 5.70 -23.63
C PRO A 643 -27.48 4.62 -23.98
N GLY A 644 -27.47 3.51 -23.22
CA GLY A 644 -28.29 2.33 -23.45
C GLY A 644 -27.68 1.28 -24.39
N ASP A 645 -26.62 1.61 -25.14
CA ASP A 645 -25.92 0.62 -25.99
C ASP A 645 -25.32 -0.49 -25.12
N ARG A 646 -25.48 -1.73 -25.59
CA ARG A 646 -24.93 -2.94 -24.97
C ARG A 646 -23.93 -3.61 -25.93
N VAL A 647 -22.75 -3.95 -25.42
CA VAL A 647 -21.68 -4.63 -26.15
C VAL A 647 -21.33 -5.91 -25.41
N ALA A 648 -21.62 -7.07 -26.01
CA ALA A 648 -21.26 -8.37 -25.46
C ALA A 648 -19.81 -8.73 -25.83
N GLY A 649 -19.07 -9.33 -24.90
CA GLY A 649 -17.73 -9.87 -25.15
C GLY A 649 -17.78 -11.17 -25.98
N PRO A 650 -16.72 -11.50 -26.74
CA PRO A 650 -15.44 -10.78 -26.84
C PRO A 650 -15.54 -9.51 -27.70
N ALA A 651 -15.15 -8.37 -27.12
CA ALA A 651 -15.13 -7.08 -27.80
C ALA A 651 -14.05 -6.16 -27.23
N VAL A 652 -13.63 -5.17 -28.02
CA VAL A 652 -12.69 -4.13 -27.61
C VAL A 652 -13.32 -2.77 -27.86
N ILE A 653 -13.38 -1.93 -26.83
CA ILE A 653 -13.84 -0.54 -26.91
C ILE A 653 -12.62 0.35 -26.88
N VAL A 654 -12.39 1.07 -27.97
CA VAL A 654 -11.25 1.96 -28.17
C VAL A 654 -11.63 3.39 -27.83
N GLU A 655 -10.82 4.03 -26.99
CA GLU A 655 -10.93 5.41 -26.54
C GLU A 655 -9.65 6.18 -26.90
N ASP A 656 -9.73 7.51 -26.96
CA ASP A 656 -8.56 8.35 -27.27
C ASP A 656 -7.42 8.17 -26.24
N ASN A 657 -7.78 7.85 -24.98
CA ASN A 657 -6.84 7.75 -23.86
C ASN A 657 -6.81 6.37 -23.17
N ALA A 658 -7.56 5.38 -23.67
CA ALA A 658 -7.68 4.07 -23.04
C ALA A 658 -8.14 2.98 -24.02
N THR A 659 -8.00 1.72 -23.63
CA THR A 659 -8.60 0.58 -24.35
C THR A 659 -9.25 -0.35 -23.33
N THR A 660 -10.54 -0.63 -23.53
CA THR A 660 -11.32 -1.49 -22.65
C THR A 660 -11.61 -2.82 -23.35
N VAL A 661 -11.17 -3.92 -22.75
CA VAL A 661 -11.42 -5.28 -23.25
C VAL A 661 -12.63 -5.85 -22.52
N VAL A 662 -13.67 -6.22 -23.27
CA VAL A 662 -14.85 -6.92 -22.76
C VAL A 662 -14.64 -8.42 -23.03
N GLU A 663 -14.19 -9.15 -22.01
CA GLU A 663 -13.88 -10.58 -22.12
C GLU A 663 -15.13 -11.45 -22.37
N PRO A 664 -14.98 -12.67 -22.90
CA PRO A 664 -16.10 -13.59 -23.11
C PRO A 664 -17.00 -13.75 -21.88
N GLY A 665 -18.31 -13.57 -22.08
CA GLY A 665 -19.33 -13.67 -21.04
C GLY A 665 -19.48 -12.42 -20.14
N TRP A 666 -18.71 -11.36 -20.40
CA TRP A 666 -18.99 -10.01 -19.91
C TRP A 666 -19.85 -9.24 -20.91
N GLN A 667 -20.58 -8.24 -20.43
CA GLN A 667 -21.33 -7.28 -21.24
C GLN A 667 -21.06 -5.86 -20.73
N ALA A 668 -20.66 -4.95 -21.61
CA ALA A 668 -20.59 -3.52 -21.33
C ALA A 668 -21.92 -2.85 -21.67
N GLU A 669 -22.39 -1.97 -20.79
CA GLU A 669 -23.53 -1.07 -21.01
C GLU A 669 -23.08 0.37 -20.86
N VAL A 670 -23.48 1.24 -21.80
CA VAL A 670 -23.28 2.68 -21.66
C VAL A 670 -24.40 3.26 -20.79
N THR A 671 -24.07 3.81 -19.64
CA THR A 671 -25.04 4.40 -18.73
C THR A 671 -25.57 5.76 -19.25
N PRO A 672 -26.65 6.32 -18.66
CA PRO A 672 -27.12 7.67 -19.00
C PRO A 672 -26.08 8.79 -18.79
N LEU A 673 -25.07 8.55 -17.95
CA LEU A 673 -23.93 9.46 -17.71
C LEU A 673 -22.74 9.17 -18.64
N ASP A 674 -22.94 8.34 -19.67
CA ASP A 674 -21.88 7.86 -20.57
C ASP A 674 -20.79 7.05 -19.83
N HIS A 675 -21.05 6.45 -18.67
CA HIS A 675 -20.09 5.50 -18.08
C HIS A 675 -20.19 4.14 -18.77
N LEU A 676 -19.13 3.36 -18.77
CA LEU A 676 -19.20 1.94 -19.11
C LEU A 676 -19.40 1.14 -17.84
N LEU A 677 -20.56 0.51 -17.71
CA LEU A 677 -20.84 -0.48 -16.68
C LEU A 677 -20.71 -1.87 -17.29
N LEU A 678 -19.65 -2.59 -16.92
CA LEU A 678 -19.48 -3.98 -17.34
C LEU A 678 -20.07 -4.90 -16.27
N THR A 679 -20.87 -5.86 -16.72
CA THR A 679 -21.50 -6.86 -15.85
C THR A 679 -21.15 -8.26 -16.33
N ARG A 680 -20.96 -9.15 -15.36
CA ARG A 680 -20.73 -10.57 -15.65
C ARG A 680 -22.06 -11.23 -16.05
N ALA A 681 -22.31 -11.28 -17.36
CA ALA A 681 -23.59 -11.74 -17.92
C ALA A 681 -23.76 -13.27 -17.87
N VAL A 682 -22.66 -14.01 -18.04
CA VAL A 682 -22.61 -15.46 -17.84
C VAL A 682 -21.89 -15.72 -16.52
N PRO A 683 -22.32 -16.60 -15.60
CA PRO A 683 -21.51 -16.92 -14.43
C PRO A 683 -20.12 -17.39 -14.86
N ALA A 684 -19.07 -16.91 -14.18
CA ALA A 684 -17.73 -17.43 -14.43
C ALA A 684 -17.75 -18.94 -14.23
N GLN A 685 -17.36 -19.69 -15.27
CA GLN A 685 -17.10 -21.11 -15.09
C GLN A 685 -15.95 -21.21 -14.09
N ARG A 686 -16.16 -21.91 -12.96
CA ARG A 686 -15.05 -22.34 -12.11
C ARG A 686 -14.04 -22.99 -13.04
N ARG A 687 -12.77 -22.54 -13.01
CA ARG A 687 -11.70 -23.07 -13.87
C ARG A 687 -11.83 -24.59 -13.94
N ALA A 688 -11.71 -25.14 -15.16
CA ALA A 688 -11.67 -26.59 -15.36
C ALA A 688 -10.76 -27.22 -14.31
N LYS A 689 -11.14 -28.37 -13.74
CA LYS A 689 -10.37 -29.06 -12.69
C LYS A 689 -8.89 -29.06 -13.08
N ILE A 690 -8.11 -28.23 -12.38
CA ILE A 690 -6.67 -28.16 -12.58
C ILE A 690 -6.15 -29.56 -12.27
N GLY A 691 -5.40 -30.14 -13.22
CA GLY A 691 -4.83 -31.46 -13.03
C GLY A 691 -3.73 -31.46 -11.95
N THR A 692 -3.33 -32.65 -11.52
CA THR A 692 -2.22 -32.83 -10.58
C THR A 692 -0.85 -32.76 -11.25
N ALA A 693 -0.78 -32.66 -12.58
CA ALA A 693 0.47 -32.50 -13.31
C ALA A 693 1.04 -31.08 -13.14
N VAL A 694 2.37 -30.96 -13.16
CA VAL A 694 3.05 -29.67 -13.04
C VAL A 694 2.79 -28.80 -14.28
N ASP A 695 2.19 -27.63 -14.08
CA ASP A 695 2.09 -26.57 -15.08
C ASP A 695 2.93 -25.36 -14.59
N PRO A 696 3.89 -24.85 -15.39
CA PRO A 696 4.75 -23.72 -15.00
C PRO A 696 4.04 -22.45 -14.57
N VAL A 697 2.86 -22.17 -15.13
CA VAL A 697 2.03 -21.01 -14.76
C VAL A 697 1.34 -21.29 -13.43
N MET A 698 0.74 -22.47 -13.30
CA MET A 698 0.05 -22.85 -12.06
C MET A 698 1.00 -23.02 -10.88
N LEU A 699 2.25 -23.46 -11.12
CA LEU A 699 3.29 -23.56 -10.11
C LEU A 699 3.54 -22.19 -9.46
N GLU A 700 3.69 -21.15 -10.27
CA GLU A 700 3.87 -19.78 -9.78
C GLU A 700 2.59 -19.25 -9.11
N VAL A 701 1.39 -19.60 -9.61
CA VAL A 701 0.11 -19.23 -8.97
C VAL A 701 0.00 -19.85 -7.57
N PHE A 702 0.20 -21.16 -7.42
CA PHE A 702 0.11 -21.83 -6.13
C PHE A 702 1.19 -21.35 -5.14
N ASN A 703 2.42 -21.13 -5.62
CA ASN A 703 3.48 -20.54 -4.80
C ASN A 703 3.05 -19.18 -4.21
N ASN A 704 2.49 -18.29 -5.05
CA ASN A 704 1.99 -16.99 -4.59
C ASN A 704 0.80 -17.12 -3.63
N LEU A 705 -0.08 -18.10 -3.83
CA LEU A 705 -1.22 -18.33 -2.93
C LEU A 705 -0.78 -18.85 -1.56
N PHE A 706 0.14 -19.82 -1.48
CA PHE A 706 0.65 -20.33 -0.20
C PHE A 706 1.40 -19.24 0.57
N MET A 707 2.24 -18.45 -0.12
CA MET A 707 2.92 -17.30 0.47
C MET A 707 1.93 -16.27 1.02
N ALA A 708 0.88 -15.94 0.26
CA ALA A 708 -0.14 -14.99 0.68
C ALA A 708 -0.86 -15.44 1.97
N ILE A 709 -1.09 -16.74 2.17
CA ILE A 709 -1.67 -17.25 3.42
C ILE A 709 -0.69 -17.05 4.58
N ALA A 710 0.58 -17.42 4.42
CA ALA A 710 1.59 -17.24 5.47
C ALA A 710 1.76 -15.76 5.85
N GLU A 711 1.75 -14.85 4.87
CA GLU A 711 1.78 -13.39 5.10
C GLU A 711 0.52 -12.90 5.83
N GLN A 712 -0.66 -13.41 5.49
CA GLN A 712 -1.90 -13.08 6.20
C GLN A 712 -1.85 -13.52 7.67
N MET A 713 -1.29 -14.69 7.96
CA MET A 713 -1.05 -15.13 9.34
C MET A 713 -0.11 -14.15 10.06
N GLY A 714 1.01 -13.77 9.41
CA GLY A 714 1.98 -12.83 9.98
C GLY A 714 1.39 -11.45 10.26
N VAL A 715 0.54 -10.95 9.35
CA VAL A 715 -0.20 -9.70 9.56
C VAL A 715 -1.15 -9.81 10.73
N THR A 716 -1.87 -10.92 10.89
CA THR A 716 -2.70 -11.16 12.08
C THR A 716 -1.88 -11.16 13.36
N LEU A 717 -0.72 -11.83 13.36
CA LEU A 717 0.19 -11.89 14.52
C LEU A 717 0.69 -10.48 14.92
N ALA A 718 1.29 -9.74 13.99
CA ALA A 718 1.80 -8.39 14.26
C ALA A 718 0.72 -7.42 14.79
N ASN A 719 -0.51 -7.58 14.30
CA ASN A 719 -1.65 -6.74 14.64
C ASN A 719 -2.25 -7.05 16.02
N THR A 720 -2.14 -8.29 16.48
CA THR A 720 -2.75 -8.78 17.73
C THR A 720 -1.75 -8.96 18.87
N ALA A 721 -0.46 -8.98 18.57
CA ALA A 721 0.62 -9.07 19.55
C ALA A 721 0.71 -7.84 20.46
N TYR A 722 1.20 -8.08 21.66
CA TYR A 722 1.36 -7.11 22.74
C TYR A 722 2.81 -6.65 22.89
N SER A 723 3.80 -7.51 22.61
CA SER A 723 5.21 -7.15 22.69
C SER A 723 5.69 -6.33 21.50
N VAL A 724 6.57 -5.34 21.79
CA VAL A 724 7.26 -4.55 20.77
C VAL A 724 8.15 -5.42 19.86
N ASN A 725 8.66 -6.55 20.37
CA ASN A 725 9.47 -7.50 19.60
C ASN A 725 8.68 -8.09 18.43
N ILE A 726 7.47 -8.61 18.69
CA ILE A 726 6.64 -9.17 17.62
C ILE A 726 6.04 -8.04 16.76
N LYS A 727 5.55 -6.97 17.37
CA LYS A 727 4.77 -5.95 16.66
C LYS A 727 5.60 -4.94 15.87
N GLU A 728 6.69 -4.41 16.44
CA GLU A 728 7.48 -3.32 15.84
C GLU A 728 8.79 -3.81 15.23
N ARG A 729 9.49 -4.73 15.92
CA ARG A 729 10.73 -5.34 15.41
C ARG A 729 10.44 -6.43 14.37
N LEU A 730 9.20 -6.94 14.32
CA LEU A 730 8.74 -8.03 13.45
C LEU A 730 9.51 -9.34 13.69
N ASP A 731 9.87 -9.59 14.94
CA ASP A 731 10.62 -10.75 15.38
C ASP A 731 9.71 -11.96 15.58
N PHE A 732 9.13 -12.44 14.48
CA PHE A 732 8.25 -13.59 14.43
C PHE A 732 8.41 -14.34 13.11
N SER A 733 7.67 -15.42 12.87
CA SER A 733 7.54 -16.07 11.56
C SER A 733 6.26 -16.90 11.52
N CYS A 734 5.62 -16.96 10.36
CA CYS A 734 4.42 -17.77 10.12
C CYS A 734 4.68 -18.68 8.92
N ALA A 735 4.26 -19.94 9.01
CA ALA A 735 4.56 -20.94 8.00
C ALA A 735 3.45 -21.98 7.84
N LEU A 736 3.39 -22.54 6.62
CA LEU A 736 2.52 -23.63 6.21
C LEU A 736 3.34 -24.89 5.97
N PHE A 737 2.78 -26.03 6.36
CA PHE A 737 3.42 -27.34 6.24
C PHE A 737 2.46 -28.36 5.65
N ASP A 738 3.00 -29.31 4.88
CA ASP A 738 2.25 -30.46 4.40
C ASP A 738 1.87 -31.43 5.55
N GLY A 739 1.14 -32.50 5.23
CA GLY A 739 0.72 -33.50 6.22
C GLY A 739 1.85 -34.30 6.88
N ALA A 740 3.08 -34.25 6.35
CA ALA A 740 4.26 -34.85 6.96
C ALA A 740 5.10 -33.85 7.79
N GLY A 741 4.70 -32.57 7.82
CA GLY A 741 5.45 -31.51 8.48
C GLY A 741 6.53 -30.87 7.62
N GLY A 742 6.55 -31.12 6.30
CA GLY A 742 7.44 -30.48 5.34
C GLY A 742 7.03 -29.03 5.07
N LEU A 743 7.99 -28.10 5.09
CA LEU A 743 7.73 -26.67 4.86
C LEU A 743 7.26 -26.41 3.42
N ILE A 744 6.17 -25.66 3.27
CA ILE A 744 5.60 -25.26 1.96
C ILE A 744 5.82 -23.79 1.69
N ALA A 745 5.43 -22.93 2.63
CA ALA A 745 5.54 -21.49 2.50
C ALA A 745 5.80 -20.86 3.87
N ASN A 746 6.50 -19.73 3.84
CA ASN A 746 6.89 -19.01 5.03
C ASN A 746 6.88 -17.51 4.75
N ALA A 747 6.27 -16.73 5.65
CA ALA A 747 6.38 -15.28 5.60
C ALA A 747 7.78 -14.83 6.07
N PRO A 748 8.50 -14.01 5.28
CA PRO A 748 9.90 -13.69 5.52
C PRO A 748 10.05 -12.65 6.65
N HIS A 749 10.19 -13.14 7.89
CA HIS A 749 10.30 -12.28 9.07
C HIS A 749 11.55 -12.52 9.92
N MET A 750 12.04 -13.77 10.08
CA MET A 750 13.31 -14.03 10.79
C MET A 750 14.01 -15.33 10.31
N PRO A 751 15.18 -15.27 9.63
CA PRO A 751 15.89 -16.42 9.09
C PRO A 751 16.12 -17.58 10.07
N VAL A 752 16.42 -17.26 11.33
CA VAL A 752 16.72 -18.29 12.34
C VAL A 752 15.51 -19.18 12.63
N HIS A 753 14.29 -18.63 12.53
CA HIS A 753 13.05 -19.40 12.69
C HIS A 753 12.87 -20.45 11.58
N LEU A 754 13.35 -20.15 10.37
CA LEU A 754 13.04 -20.92 9.17
C LEU A 754 13.65 -22.31 9.18
N GLY A 755 14.89 -22.41 9.66
CA GLY A 755 15.62 -23.66 9.69
C GLY A 755 15.05 -24.66 10.70
N SER A 756 14.36 -24.20 11.74
CA SER A 756 14.01 -25.06 12.87
C SER A 756 12.52 -25.22 13.14
N MET A 757 11.65 -24.38 12.57
CA MET A 757 10.19 -24.54 12.70
C MET A 757 9.69 -25.88 12.12
N GLY A 758 10.33 -26.40 11.06
CA GLY A 758 10.02 -27.74 10.55
C GLY A 758 10.22 -28.82 11.62
N GLU A 759 11.32 -28.76 12.36
CA GLU A 759 11.60 -29.70 13.46
C GLU A 759 10.63 -29.54 14.63
N SER A 760 10.16 -28.32 14.88
CA SER A 760 9.10 -28.09 15.87
C SER A 760 7.78 -28.76 15.49
N VAL A 761 7.40 -28.68 14.22
CA VAL A 761 6.19 -29.34 13.70
C VAL A 761 6.36 -30.87 13.75
N THR A 762 7.46 -31.42 13.23
CA THR A 762 7.71 -32.87 13.27
C THR A 762 7.77 -33.40 14.70
N THR A 763 8.30 -32.64 15.66
CA THR A 763 8.26 -33.02 17.08
C THR A 763 6.83 -33.09 17.62
N VAL A 764 5.98 -32.11 17.32
CA VAL A 764 4.57 -32.13 17.72
C VAL A 764 3.85 -33.33 17.09
N ILE A 765 4.15 -33.68 15.82
CA ILE A 765 3.66 -34.90 15.17
C ILE A 765 4.12 -36.15 15.92
N ARG A 766 5.42 -36.25 16.22
CA ARG A 766 6.04 -37.39 16.92
C ARG A 766 5.44 -37.63 18.30
N LEU A 767 5.20 -36.57 19.07
CA LEU A 767 4.74 -36.68 20.45
C LEU A 767 3.21 -36.79 20.58
N HIS A 768 2.46 -36.18 19.66
CA HIS A 768 1.00 -36.07 19.81
C HIS A 768 0.18 -36.61 18.65
N GLY A 769 0.79 -37.06 17.54
CA GLY A 769 0.12 -37.32 16.25
C GLY A 769 -1.23 -38.04 16.35
N SER A 770 -1.29 -39.21 16.99
CA SER A 770 -2.54 -39.97 17.15
C SER A 770 -3.53 -39.38 18.17
N ALA A 771 -3.05 -38.53 19.08
CA ALA A 771 -3.83 -37.88 20.12
C ALA A 771 -4.44 -36.54 19.67
N MET A 772 -3.97 -35.95 18.56
CA MET A 772 -4.48 -34.67 18.05
C MET A 772 -5.96 -34.75 17.70
N ARG A 773 -6.69 -33.68 18.02
CA ARG A 773 -8.10 -33.50 17.62
C ARG A 773 -8.30 -32.15 16.92
N PRO A 774 -9.36 -31.98 16.12
CA PRO A 774 -9.73 -30.67 15.59
C PRO A 774 -9.84 -29.61 16.69
N GLY A 775 -9.23 -28.45 16.47
CA GLY A 775 -9.20 -27.35 17.43
C GLY A 775 -8.11 -27.44 18.51
N ASP A 776 -7.20 -28.41 18.42
CA ASP A 776 -6.02 -28.46 19.29
C ASP A 776 -4.92 -27.50 18.81
N SER A 777 -4.04 -27.06 19.71
CA SER A 777 -2.78 -26.38 19.39
C SER A 777 -1.74 -26.67 20.47
N TYR A 778 -0.47 -26.67 20.07
CA TYR A 778 0.66 -27.05 20.92
C TYR A 778 1.70 -25.93 20.93
N VAL A 779 2.42 -25.79 22.04
CA VAL A 779 3.45 -24.76 22.20
C VAL A 779 4.78 -25.36 22.60
N LEU A 780 5.87 -24.83 22.02
CA LEU A 780 7.24 -25.24 22.34
C LEU A 780 8.27 -24.14 22.07
N ASN A 781 9.32 -24.10 22.88
CA ASN A 781 10.54 -23.31 22.66
C ASN A 781 11.81 -24.15 22.92
N ALA A 782 11.66 -25.44 23.23
CA ALA A 782 12.77 -26.32 23.57
C ALA A 782 13.80 -26.38 22.43
N PRO A 783 15.06 -25.93 22.64
CA PRO A 783 16.08 -25.90 21.59
C PRO A 783 16.37 -27.28 20.99
N TYR A 784 16.19 -28.33 21.80
CA TYR A 784 16.39 -29.73 21.41
C TYR A 784 15.35 -30.25 20.41
N ASN A 785 14.20 -29.57 20.30
CA ASN A 785 13.03 -29.99 19.51
C ASN A 785 12.60 -28.88 18.53
N GLY A 786 13.59 -28.24 17.91
CA GLY A 786 13.37 -27.20 16.91
C GLY A 786 13.19 -25.80 17.47
N GLY A 787 13.25 -25.58 18.79
CA GLY A 787 13.43 -24.24 19.35
C GLY A 787 14.78 -23.63 18.94
N THR A 788 14.89 -22.31 18.96
CA THR A 788 16.12 -21.57 18.64
C THR A 788 16.81 -21.07 19.90
N HIS A 789 16.04 -20.43 20.76
CA HIS A 789 16.34 -20.08 22.15
C HIS A 789 14.99 -19.92 22.87
N LEU A 790 15.00 -19.82 24.20
CA LEU A 790 13.74 -19.88 24.97
C LEU A 790 12.72 -18.75 24.67
N PRO A 791 13.12 -17.52 24.35
CA PRO A 791 12.18 -16.47 23.95
C PRO A 791 11.40 -16.75 22.66
N ASP A 792 11.95 -17.56 21.76
CA ASP A 792 11.32 -17.89 20.50
C ASP A 792 10.31 -19.04 20.68
N ILE A 793 9.09 -18.67 21.04
CA ILE A 793 8.03 -19.62 21.31
C ILE A 793 7.27 -19.95 20.02
N THR A 794 7.16 -21.23 19.69
CA THR A 794 6.44 -21.76 18.51
C THR A 794 5.09 -22.31 18.92
N VAL A 795 4.03 -21.92 18.23
CA VAL A 795 2.69 -22.50 18.33
C VAL A 795 2.38 -23.27 17.05
N VAL A 796 2.06 -24.56 17.18
CA VAL A 796 1.74 -25.47 16.07
C VAL A 796 0.26 -25.86 16.14
N THR A 797 -0.45 -25.73 15.01
CA THR A 797 -1.87 -26.04 14.90
C THR A 797 -2.12 -27.03 13.75
N PRO A 798 -2.66 -28.23 14.03
CA PRO A 798 -3.07 -29.19 12.99
C PRO A 798 -4.31 -28.70 12.21
N VAL A 799 -4.31 -28.93 10.90
CA VAL A 799 -5.40 -28.57 9.99
C VAL A 799 -6.16 -29.82 9.55
N PHE A 800 -7.35 -30.00 10.09
CA PHE A 800 -8.24 -31.11 9.72
C PHE A 800 -9.18 -30.72 8.56
N ALA A 801 -9.60 -31.73 7.80
CA ALA A 801 -10.72 -31.66 6.87
C ALA A 801 -11.99 -31.13 7.55
N GLU A 802 -12.96 -30.64 6.77
CA GLU A 802 -14.22 -30.08 7.30
C GLU A 802 -15.02 -31.10 8.13
N ASP A 803 -14.93 -32.39 7.79
CA ASP A 803 -15.58 -33.46 8.55
C ASP A 803 -14.86 -33.81 9.86
N GLY A 804 -13.68 -33.20 10.11
CA GLY A 804 -12.86 -33.38 11.30
C GLY A 804 -12.15 -34.72 11.39
N ARG A 805 -12.15 -35.54 10.33
CA ARG A 805 -11.60 -36.91 10.36
C ARG A 805 -10.15 -36.98 9.93
N ASP A 806 -9.85 -36.36 8.80
CA ASP A 806 -8.53 -36.45 8.18
C ASP A 806 -7.69 -35.23 8.53
N LEU A 807 -6.46 -35.48 9.00
CA LEU A 807 -5.45 -34.47 9.21
C LEU A 807 -4.76 -34.18 7.88
N LEU A 808 -4.89 -32.96 7.39
CA LEU A 808 -4.46 -32.58 6.04
C LEU A 808 -3.09 -31.90 6.03
N PHE A 809 -2.91 -30.91 6.91
CA PHE A 809 -1.77 -29.98 6.91
C PHE A 809 -1.43 -29.51 8.33
N TYR A 810 -0.37 -28.72 8.47
CA TYR A 810 -0.10 -27.96 9.69
C TYR A 810 0.17 -26.49 9.38
N VAL A 811 -0.15 -25.64 10.34
CA VAL A 811 0.27 -24.23 10.34
C VAL A 811 1.03 -23.96 11.63
N ALA A 812 2.04 -23.10 11.57
CA ALA A 812 2.76 -22.70 12.76
C ALA A 812 3.12 -21.22 12.73
N SER A 813 3.21 -20.65 13.94
CA SER A 813 3.74 -19.31 14.16
C SER A 813 4.78 -19.36 15.27
N ARG A 814 5.87 -18.61 15.10
CA ARG A 814 6.90 -18.42 16.13
C ARG A 814 7.03 -16.94 16.41
N GLY A 815 7.09 -16.54 17.67
CA GLY A 815 7.26 -15.15 18.07
C GLY A 815 8.31 -15.04 19.17
N HIS A 816 9.11 -13.99 19.11
CA HIS A 816 10.06 -13.67 20.16
C HIS A 816 9.36 -12.92 21.30
N HIS A 817 9.14 -13.60 22.42
CA HIS A 817 8.57 -12.97 23.61
C HIS A 817 9.62 -12.10 24.30
N ALA A 818 9.20 -10.95 24.83
CA ALA A 818 10.14 -9.99 25.46
C ALA A 818 10.75 -10.52 26.78
N ASP A 819 10.04 -11.44 27.44
CA ASP A 819 10.42 -11.99 28.74
C ASP A 819 9.81 -13.38 28.88
N VAL A 820 10.62 -14.41 29.07
CA VAL A 820 10.14 -15.78 29.39
C VAL A 820 10.77 -16.28 30.69
N GLY A 821 11.26 -15.37 31.53
CA GLY A 821 12.03 -15.68 32.73
C GLY A 821 13.53 -15.51 32.53
N GLY A 822 14.33 -16.34 33.19
CA GLY A 822 15.79 -16.29 33.09
C GLY A 822 16.45 -15.30 34.04
N THR A 823 17.78 -15.33 34.09
CA THR A 823 18.59 -14.52 35.02
C THR A 823 18.55 -13.02 34.70
N THR A 824 18.30 -12.65 33.44
CA THR A 824 18.18 -11.26 32.99
C THR A 824 16.94 -11.02 32.11
N PRO A 825 16.32 -9.82 32.16
CA PRO A 825 15.32 -9.39 31.18
C PRO A 825 15.77 -9.59 29.73
N GLY A 826 14.88 -10.08 28.86
CA GLY A 826 15.17 -10.34 27.45
C GLY A 826 15.72 -11.73 27.13
N SER A 827 16.16 -12.50 28.14
CA SER A 827 16.43 -13.94 28.01
C SER A 827 17.53 -14.38 27.02
N MET A 828 18.59 -13.58 26.87
CA MET A 828 19.88 -14.01 26.29
C MET A 828 21.06 -13.52 27.16
N PRO A 829 21.21 -14.01 28.41
CA PRO A 829 22.34 -13.62 29.24
C PRO A 829 23.64 -14.17 28.61
N PRO A 830 24.66 -13.34 28.34
CA PRO A 830 25.90 -13.80 27.70
C PRO A 830 26.68 -14.80 28.57
N ASP A 831 26.41 -14.81 29.88
CA ASP A 831 27.10 -15.65 30.86
C ASP A 831 26.32 -16.95 31.18
N SER A 832 25.28 -17.28 30.41
CA SER A 832 24.45 -18.48 30.65
C SER A 832 25.28 -19.77 30.52
N ARG A 833 25.14 -20.66 31.51
CA ARG A 833 25.81 -21.97 31.59
C ARG A 833 24.83 -23.14 31.45
N SER A 834 23.54 -22.89 31.64
CA SER A 834 22.48 -23.86 31.43
C SER A 834 21.25 -23.19 30.81
N VAL A 835 20.39 -23.99 30.16
CA VAL A 835 19.22 -23.47 29.42
C VAL A 835 18.19 -22.84 30.37
N GLU A 836 18.12 -23.30 31.62
CA GLU A 836 17.23 -22.74 32.64
C GLU A 836 17.56 -21.28 32.99
N GLU A 837 18.81 -20.85 32.76
CA GLU A 837 19.23 -19.46 33.00
C GLU A 837 18.71 -18.50 31.90
N GLU A 838 18.29 -19.02 30.75
CA GLU A 838 17.62 -18.25 29.69
C GLU A 838 16.13 -18.05 29.97
N GLY A 839 15.48 -18.96 30.70
CA GLY A 839 14.06 -18.87 31.03
C GLY A 839 13.30 -20.20 31.11
N VAL A 840 11.97 -20.10 30.97
CA VAL A 840 11.07 -21.25 31.10
C VAL A 840 11.06 -22.08 29.80
N LEU A 841 11.34 -23.38 29.96
CA LEU A 841 11.32 -24.36 28.89
C LEU A 841 9.90 -24.92 28.67
N LEU A 842 9.43 -24.87 27.42
CA LEU A 842 8.17 -25.44 26.93
C LEU A 842 8.52 -26.52 25.89
N ASP A 843 8.17 -27.77 26.18
CA ASP A 843 8.46 -28.91 25.30
C ASP A 843 7.17 -29.56 24.78
N ALA A 844 6.68 -29.03 23.66
CA ALA A 844 5.48 -29.47 22.95
C ALA A 844 4.25 -29.65 23.86
N VAL A 845 4.03 -28.72 24.80
CA VAL A 845 2.91 -28.81 25.75
C VAL A 845 1.60 -28.39 25.08
N PRO A 846 0.44 -28.93 25.49
CA PRO A 846 -0.84 -28.51 24.96
C PRO A 846 -1.14 -27.06 25.33
N LEU A 847 -1.49 -26.24 24.33
CA LEU A 847 -1.87 -24.83 24.51
C LEU A 847 -3.38 -24.63 24.36
N VAL A 848 -3.98 -25.33 23.41
CA VAL A 848 -5.43 -25.35 23.16
C VAL A 848 -5.86 -26.80 23.03
N ARG A 849 -7.00 -27.14 23.65
CA ARG A 849 -7.66 -28.44 23.50
C ARG A 849 -9.08 -28.26 23.04
N GLN A 850 -9.41 -28.77 21.85
CA GLN A 850 -10.76 -28.70 21.26
C GLN A 850 -11.37 -27.29 21.34
N GLY A 851 -10.56 -26.26 21.02
CA GLY A 851 -10.98 -24.85 21.06
C GLY A 851 -10.92 -24.18 22.44
N ARG A 852 -10.62 -24.90 23.53
CA ARG A 852 -10.40 -24.32 24.87
C ARG A 852 -8.94 -23.94 25.06
N PHE A 853 -8.66 -22.64 25.28
CA PHE A 853 -7.34 -22.17 25.66
C PHE A 853 -6.99 -22.56 27.10
N LEU A 854 -5.83 -23.19 27.29
CA LEU A 854 -5.36 -23.71 28.58
C LEU A 854 -4.57 -22.66 29.36
N GLU A 855 -5.23 -21.52 29.65
CA GLU A 855 -4.57 -20.35 30.22
C GLU A 855 -3.99 -20.59 31.62
N ALA A 856 -4.73 -21.26 32.49
CA ALA A 856 -4.28 -21.52 33.86
C ALA A 856 -3.06 -22.45 33.86
N GLU A 857 -3.13 -23.50 33.05
CA GLU A 857 -2.07 -24.50 32.90
C GLU A 857 -0.78 -23.87 32.34
N ILE A 858 -0.89 -22.98 31.34
CA ILE A 858 0.29 -22.32 30.77
C ILE A 858 0.83 -21.20 31.65
N ALA A 859 -0.04 -20.48 32.38
CA ALA A 859 0.39 -19.48 33.36
C ALA A 859 1.14 -20.12 34.53
N GLU A 860 0.69 -21.28 35.01
CA GLU A 860 1.40 -22.07 36.01
C GLU A 860 2.78 -22.51 35.50
N THR A 861 2.86 -22.97 34.25
CA THR A 861 4.13 -23.35 33.63
C THR A 861 5.09 -22.15 33.54
N LEU A 862 4.62 -20.98 33.10
CA LEU A 862 5.41 -19.74 33.03
C LEU A 862 5.82 -19.19 34.40
N ALA A 863 5.06 -19.50 35.44
CA ALA A 863 5.37 -19.16 36.83
C ALA A 863 6.31 -20.19 37.51
N SER A 864 6.64 -21.28 36.82
CA SER A 864 7.47 -22.37 37.34
C SER A 864 8.97 -22.17 37.08
N GLY A 865 9.78 -23.10 37.58
CA GLY A 865 11.23 -23.09 37.40
C GLY A 865 11.97 -22.17 38.38
N GLN A 866 13.31 -22.15 38.24
CA GLN A 866 14.19 -21.34 39.10
C GLN A 866 14.11 -19.85 38.76
N TYR A 867 13.85 -19.53 37.49
CA TYR A 867 13.80 -18.16 36.97
C TYR A 867 12.49 -17.94 36.19
N PRO A 868 11.35 -17.76 36.87
CA PRO A 868 10.04 -17.68 36.23
C PRO A 868 9.86 -16.40 35.40
N ALA A 869 8.88 -16.42 34.49
CA ALA A 869 8.53 -15.28 33.66
C ALA A 869 8.05 -14.09 34.50
N ARG A 870 8.57 -12.89 34.21
CA ARG A 870 8.30 -11.69 35.01
C ARG A 870 7.05 -10.93 34.54
N ASN A 871 6.58 -11.19 33.32
CA ASN A 871 5.40 -10.55 32.73
C ASN A 871 4.45 -11.56 32.07
N ILE A 872 3.98 -12.54 32.86
CA ILE A 872 3.06 -13.59 32.40
C ILE A 872 1.83 -13.04 31.63
N PRO A 873 1.17 -11.95 32.06
CA PRO A 873 0.04 -11.40 31.28
C PRO A 873 0.40 -11.02 29.85
N GLN A 874 1.62 -10.52 29.59
CA GLN A 874 2.09 -10.24 28.23
C GLN A 874 2.39 -11.53 27.46
N ASN A 875 2.98 -12.54 28.11
CA ASN A 875 3.19 -13.86 27.48
C ASN A 875 1.88 -14.49 27.01
N ILE A 876 0.85 -14.47 27.86
CA ILE A 876 -0.49 -14.98 27.53
C ILE A 876 -1.11 -14.19 26.36
N ALA A 877 -0.94 -12.87 26.33
CA ALA A 877 -1.45 -12.04 25.24
C ALA A 877 -0.78 -12.38 23.90
N ASP A 878 0.54 -12.54 23.88
CA ASP A 878 1.29 -12.91 22.67
C ASP A 878 0.98 -14.36 22.21
N LEU A 879 0.79 -15.30 23.12
CA LEU A 879 0.35 -16.66 22.78
C LEU A 879 -1.05 -16.68 22.13
N ARG A 880 -1.98 -15.85 22.63
CA ARG A 880 -3.30 -15.68 21.99
C ARG A 880 -3.18 -15.07 20.60
N ALA A 881 -2.26 -14.13 20.39
CA ALA A 881 -1.97 -13.57 19.08
C ALA A 881 -1.46 -14.63 18.09
N GLN A 882 -0.58 -15.53 18.54
CA GLN A 882 -0.10 -16.67 17.75
C GLN A 882 -1.21 -17.66 17.40
N ILE A 883 -2.10 -17.99 18.34
CA ILE A 883 -3.29 -18.82 18.07
C ILE A 883 -4.18 -18.17 17.01
N ALA A 884 -4.45 -16.86 17.13
CA ALA A 884 -5.26 -16.13 16.16
C ALA A 884 -4.63 -16.13 14.75
N ALA A 885 -3.31 -16.00 14.67
CA ALA A 885 -2.56 -16.10 13.42
C ALA A 885 -2.67 -17.51 12.81
N ASN A 886 -2.50 -18.56 13.60
CA ASN A 886 -2.64 -19.93 13.12
C ASN A 886 -4.05 -20.22 12.62
N GLU A 887 -5.09 -19.82 13.36
CA GLU A 887 -6.49 -19.99 12.95
C GLU A 887 -6.81 -19.26 11.64
N LYS A 888 -6.17 -18.10 11.39
CA LYS A 888 -6.25 -17.44 10.08
C LYS A 888 -5.69 -18.34 8.97
N GLY A 889 -4.53 -18.96 9.17
CA GLY A 889 -3.95 -19.93 8.24
C GLY A 889 -4.85 -21.13 7.97
N VAL A 890 -5.43 -21.72 9.02
CA VAL A 890 -6.39 -22.84 8.93
C VAL A 890 -7.56 -22.51 8.00
N ARG A 891 -8.19 -21.33 8.19
CA ARG A 891 -9.34 -20.91 7.39
C ARG A 891 -9.00 -20.70 5.92
N GLU A 892 -7.87 -20.08 5.61
CA GLU A 892 -7.50 -19.81 4.21
C GLU A 892 -7.06 -21.09 3.47
N LEU A 893 -6.39 -22.02 4.14
CA LEU A 893 -6.09 -23.34 3.56
C LEU A 893 -7.37 -24.11 3.23
N ARG A 894 -8.38 -24.09 4.11
CA ARG A 894 -9.68 -24.72 3.83
C ARG A 894 -10.39 -24.10 2.63
N LYS A 895 -10.37 -22.78 2.50
CA LYS A 895 -10.91 -22.10 1.31
C LYS A 895 -10.20 -22.53 0.03
N MET A 896 -8.87 -22.64 0.07
CA MET A 896 -8.09 -23.11 -1.08
C MET A 896 -8.46 -24.55 -1.47
N VAL A 897 -8.61 -25.45 -0.49
CA VAL A 897 -9.06 -26.84 -0.75
C VAL A 897 -10.46 -26.87 -1.35
N ALA A 898 -11.38 -26.03 -0.85
CA ALA A 898 -12.73 -25.92 -1.39
C ALA A 898 -12.75 -25.38 -2.84
N GLU A 899 -11.77 -24.55 -3.22
CA GLU A 899 -11.66 -23.95 -4.54
C GLU A 899 -10.98 -24.89 -5.57
N PHE A 900 -9.84 -25.47 -5.23
CA PHE A 900 -8.98 -26.21 -6.16
C PHE A 900 -9.07 -27.74 -6.02
N GLY A 901 -9.68 -28.23 -4.94
CA GLY A 901 -9.68 -29.65 -4.57
C GLY A 901 -8.42 -30.08 -3.82
N LEU A 902 -8.58 -31.04 -2.92
CA LEU A 902 -7.50 -31.51 -2.03
C LEU A 902 -6.31 -32.08 -2.82
N ASP A 903 -6.58 -33.00 -3.77
CA ASP A 903 -5.53 -33.67 -4.56
C ASP A 903 -4.66 -32.65 -5.31
N THR A 904 -5.28 -31.60 -5.87
CA THR A 904 -4.58 -30.53 -6.57
C THR A 904 -3.69 -29.75 -5.61
N VAL A 905 -4.24 -29.32 -4.46
CA VAL A 905 -3.48 -28.55 -3.46
C VAL A 905 -2.28 -29.35 -2.97
N GLN A 906 -2.46 -30.64 -2.65
CA GLN A 906 -1.38 -31.52 -2.23
C GLN A 906 -0.33 -31.73 -3.32
N ALA A 907 -0.75 -31.94 -4.58
CA ALA A 907 0.18 -32.07 -5.69
C ALA A 907 1.03 -30.81 -5.87
N TYR A 908 0.42 -29.62 -5.83
CA TYR A 908 1.15 -28.35 -5.98
C TYR A 908 2.00 -27.99 -4.76
N MET A 909 1.65 -28.43 -3.55
CA MET A 909 2.57 -28.40 -2.40
C MET A 909 3.86 -29.18 -2.71
N GLY A 910 3.73 -30.40 -3.24
CA GLY A 910 4.85 -31.22 -3.69
C GLY A 910 5.66 -30.56 -4.82
N HIS A 911 4.99 -30.06 -5.87
CA HIS A 911 5.67 -29.38 -6.98
C HIS A 911 6.45 -28.14 -6.54
N VAL A 912 5.94 -27.40 -5.55
CA VAL A 912 6.66 -26.24 -4.97
C VAL A 912 7.92 -26.71 -4.23
N GLN A 913 7.83 -27.80 -3.45
CA GLN A 913 8.98 -28.39 -2.75
C GLN A 913 10.03 -28.93 -3.74
N ASP A 914 9.60 -29.69 -4.76
CA ASP A 914 10.47 -30.23 -5.81
C ASP A 914 11.19 -29.11 -6.58
N ASN A 915 10.45 -28.05 -6.91
CA ASN A 915 11.05 -26.88 -7.54
C ASN A 915 12.08 -26.19 -6.64
N ALA A 916 11.77 -26.00 -5.35
CA ALA A 916 12.71 -25.40 -4.40
C ALA A 916 13.99 -26.26 -4.24
N GLU A 917 13.84 -27.57 -4.17
CA GLU A 917 14.96 -28.53 -4.12
C GLU A 917 15.83 -28.44 -5.39
N ALA A 918 15.21 -28.43 -6.57
CA ALA A 918 15.91 -28.32 -7.84
C ALA A 918 16.69 -27.01 -7.99
N GLU A 919 16.11 -25.88 -7.55
CA GLU A 919 16.79 -24.58 -7.54
C GLU A 919 18.02 -24.60 -6.62
N VAL A 920 17.88 -25.12 -5.40
CA VAL A 920 19.01 -25.25 -4.46
C VAL A 920 20.09 -26.17 -5.01
N ARG A 921 19.71 -27.31 -5.59
CA ARG A 921 20.63 -28.26 -6.23
C ARG A 921 21.43 -27.60 -7.35
N ARG A 922 20.78 -26.78 -8.18
CA ARG A 922 21.42 -26.04 -9.27
C ARG A 922 22.44 -25.03 -8.73
N VAL A 923 22.10 -24.32 -7.65
CA VAL A 923 23.01 -23.37 -6.98
C VAL A 923 24.21 -24.09 -6.37
N ILE A 924 23.99 -25.22 -5.68
CA ILE A 924 25.08 -26.03 -5.10
C ILE A 924 26.02 -26.54 -6.18
N GLY A 925 25.48 -26.97 -7.33
CA GLY A 925 26.26 -27.50 -8.45
C GLY A 925 27.27 -26.51 -9.07
N VAL A 926 27.05 -25.20 -8.92
CA VAL A 926 27.97 -24.16 -9.41
C VAL A 926 28.95 -23.66 -8.33
N LEU A 927 28.82 -24.12 -7.09
CA LEU A 927 29.77 -23.79 -6.03
C LEU A 927 31.13 -24.43 -6.33
N LYS A 928 32.19 -23.62 -6.27
CA LYS A 928 33.57 -24.10 -6.41
C LYS A 928 34.08 -24.56 -5.05
N ALA A 929 34.85 -25.65 -5.04
CA ALA A 929 35.61 -26.03 -3.85
C ALA A 929 36.46 -24.85 -3.38
N GLY A 930 36.43 -24.56 -2.09
CA GLY A 930 37.12 -23.43 -1.50
C GLY A 930 37.18 -23.55 0.01
N ARG A 931 38.01 -22.70 0.61
CA ARG A 931 38.11 -22.56 2.07
C ARG A 931 37.95 -21.09 2.41
N PHE A 932 37.21 -20.81 3.47
CA PHE A 932 37.09 -19.50 4.06
C PHE A 932 37.46 -19.60 5.55
N ALA A 933 38.05 -18.55 6.09
CA ALA A 933 38.27 -18.38 7.52
C ALA A 933 37.70 -17.01 7.89
N CYS A 934 36.86 -16.97 8.91
CA CYS A 934 36.41 -15.75 9.55
C CYS A 934 37.02 -15.74 10.95
N GLU A 935 37.75 -14.68 11.28
CA GLU A 935 38.02 -14.37 12.67
C GLU A 935 36.69 -13.88 13.28
N MET A 936 36.24 -14.54 14.34
CA MET A 936 35.09 -14.09 15.14
C MET A 936 35.64 -13.24 16.28
N ASP A 937 34.83 -12.32 16.81
CA ASP A 937 35.22 -11.46 17.92
C ASP A 937 35.25 -12.26 19.23
N ASP A 938 36.32 -13.03 19.47
CA ASP A 938 36.71 -13.62 20.77
C ASP A 938 38.13 -13.19 21.15
#